data_AF-A0A1V2DP69-F1
#
_entry.id   AF-A0A1V2DP69-F1
#
_cell.length_a   1.000
_cell.length_b   1.000
_cell.length_c   1.000
_cell.angle_alpha   90.00
_cell.angle_beta   90.00
_cell.angle_gamma   90.00
#
_symmetry.space_group_name_H-M   'P 1'
#
loop_
_entity.id
_entity.type
_entity.pdbx_description
1 polymer ?
#
loop_
_entity_poly.entity_id
_entity_poly.type
_entity_poly.pdbx_seq_one_letter_code
_entity_poly.pdbx_strand_id
1 'polypeptide(L)'
;MNPQGTLSQQVEAYHNWKKELIRQIGRYRLWLQDNNLFSDDISTRIRHGLELLIEDELTIAFVGEYSRGKTELINALFFSDYGQRMLPSQAGRTTMCPTELFFDRSTNQNYLMLLPIETRTGDLSLQQLRKQPEHWTRHELDARDPEVMRQVLAEVARVKSVSPEQARQLGFDEAMLEQDRDTPGNVLIPAWRNAQISIRHPLFEQGLRILDTPGLNALGSEPELTISMLPRAHAVIFVLSADTGVTASDMTIWKEHIDTAHADHRAGRFAVLNKIDVLWDDLQGEQYTQEAIERVRDYTADHLGMRHQDVIPLSAKQGLLARVRQDEALFQRSNLDQLEQLIIRRILMHKEQLITQSLINDLLGMLQNSQAAMQSRLESLEEELQACAGATIDKAALGRLAERVQKDYDFYYKKLITLRSSRRLMDSQGETLKALVSEQRFESHAGKVRALMSRSWTTAGMNRAMDHFFELLEADLTNLMSEGHLAEKMVAAIYRRYNEDTRARHLEPIPLRAGRHVIAIRELRKKARRFRVSPKNLLTEQSLLVRRFFNVMVSEARTLHNRVRKDVERWPQEALLPILQYSMEQKQLLEHQIRRLRDMVRNDRDSRAERQRLQHAIADLRRQLELADAMQRQIRKPAPTLIQQKVVNISGAV
;
A
#
# COMPACT_ATOMS: atom_id res chain seq x y z
N MET A 1 -16.21 -29.92 -8.55
CA MET A 1 -16.51 -28.58 -9.11
C MET A 1 -16.03 -27.56 -8.10
N ASN A 2 -14.91 -26.87 -8.35
CA ASN A 2 -14.38 -25.86 -7.43
C ASN A 2 -15.35 -24.67 -7.35
N PRO A 3 -15.99 -24.42 -6.19
CA PRO A 3 -16.94 -23.31 -6.06
C PRO A 3 -16.24 -21.94 -6.01
N GLN A 4 -14.91 -21.92 -5.95
CA GLN A 4 -14.08 -20.71 -5.90
C GLN A 4 -13.11 -20.77 -7.09
N GLY A 5 -13.18 -19.77 -7.97
CA GLY A 5 -12.29 -19.67 -9.13
C GLY A 5 -10.81 -19.69 -8.74
N THR A 6 -9.94 -20.05 -9.68
CA THR A 6 -8.48 -20.08 -9.47
C THR A 6 -7.95 -18.71 -9.03
N LEU A 7 -6.76 -18.67 -8.40
CA LEU A 7 -6.08 -17.43 -8.00
C LEU A 7 -6.04 -16.41 -9.16
N SER A 8 -5.79 -16.85 -10.38
CA SER A 8 -5.80 -16.01 -11.57
C SER A 8 -7.17 -15.34 -11.83
N GLN A 9 -8.28 -16.09 -11.74
CA GLN A 9 -9.63 -15.55 -11.98
C GLN A 9 -10.05 -14.51 -10.94
N GLN A 10 -9.68 -14.72 -9.67
CA GLN A 10 -10.04 -13.78 -8.59
C GLN A 10 -9.26 -12.46 -8.72
N VAL A 11 -7.98 -12.54 -9.06
CA VAL A 11 -7.19 -11.33 -9.28
C VAL A 11 -7.61 -10.61 -10.56
N GLU A 12 -8.05 -11.33 -11.60
CA GLU A 12 -8.68 -10.72 -12.78
C GLU A 12 -9.98 -9.99 -12.43
N ALA A 13 -10.85 -10.60 -11.62
CA ALA A 13 -12.08 -9.96 -11.17
C ALA A 13 -11.81 -8.68 -10.36
N TYR A 14 -10.85 -8.72 -9.45
CA TYR A 14 -10.37 -7.56 -8.69
C TYR A 14 -9.90 -6.42 -9.61
N HIS A 15 -9.13 -6.75 -10.65
CA HIS A 15 -8.64 -5.76 -11.61
C HIS A 15 -9.76 -5.17 -12.47
N ASN A 16 -10.71 -5.99 -12.92
CA ASN A 16 -11.87 -5.52 -13.68
C ASN A 16 -12.72 -4.56 -12.84
N TRP A 17 -12.91 -4.85 -11.56
CA TRP A 17 -13.55 -3.95 -10.61
C TRP A 17 -12.78 -2.62 -10.46
N LYS A 18 -11.46 -2.68 -10.35
CA LYS A 18 -10.59 -1.49 -10.28
C LYS A 18 -10.63 -0.64 -11.56
N LYS A 19 -10.56 -1.26 -12.74
CA LYS A 19 -10.72 -0.58 -14.04
C LYS A 19 -12.08 0.10 -14.14
N GLU A 20 -13.12 -0.57 -13.67
CA GLU A 20 -14.46 0.00 -13.62
C GLU A 20 -14.52 1.22 -12.68
N LEU A 21 -13.91 1.15 -11.48
CA LEU A 21 -13.80 2.30 -10.59
C LEU A 21 -13.06 3.47 -11.23
N ILE A 22 -11.90 3.25 -11.86
CA ILE A 22 -11.14 4.29 -12.59
C ILE A 22 -12.03 4.92 -13.67
N ARG A 23 -12.77 4.09 -14.43
CA ARG A 23 -13.70 4.56 -15.45
C ARG A 23 -14.82 5.41 -14.87
N GLN A 24 -15.40 5.02 -13.73
CA GLN A 24 -16.45 5.79 -13.06
C GLN A 24 -15.91 7.09 -12.47
N ILE A 25 -14.71 7.10 -11.90
CA ILE A 25 -14.04 8.33 -11.44
C ILE A 25 -13.80 9.28 -12.61
N GLY A 26 -13.35 8.77 -13.77
CA GLY A 26 -13.20 9.55 -14.99
C GLY A 26 -14.52 10.15 -15.48
N ARG A 27 -15.62 9.37 -15.46
CA ARG A 27 -16.97 9.85 -15.79
C ARG A 27 -17.46 10.92 -14.81
N TYR A 28 -17.26 10.69 -13.51
CA TYR A 28 -17.63 11.66 -12.48
C TYR A 28 -16.87 12.97 -12.65
N ARG A 29 -15.57 12.91 -12.99
CA ARG A 29 -14.76 14.10 -13.30
C ARG A 29 -15.34 14.91 -14.46
N LEU A 30 -15.72 14.25 -15.56
CA LEU A 30 -16.34 14.91 -16.71
C LEU A 30 -17.72 15.50 -16.34
N TRP A 31 -18.54 14.73 -15.61
CA TRP A 31 -19.85 15.20 -15.16
C TRP A 31 -19.75 16.45 -14.27
N LEU A 32 -18.74 16.53 -13.40
CA LEU A 32 -18.47 17.74 -12.61
C LEU A 32 -18.13 18.95 -13.50
N GLN A 33 -17.37 18.73 -14.59
CA GLN A 33 -17.02 19.79 -15.54
C GLN A 33 -18.26 20.29 -16.28
N ASP A 34 -19.06 19.38 -16.82
CA ASP A 34 -20.29 19.70 -17.58
C ASP A 34 -21.32 20.45 -16.72
N ASN A 35 -21.35 20.17 -15.42
CA ASN A 35 -22.28 20.79 -14.47
C ASN A 35 -21.72 22.02 -13.75
N ASN A 36 -20.51 22.49 -14.10
CA ASN A 36 -19.81 23.62 -13.47
C ASN A 36 -19.58 23.44 -11.96
N LEU A 37 -19.39 22.20 -11.52
CA LEU A 37 -19.05 21.83 -10.14
C LEU A 37 -17.56 21.47 -9.99
N PHE A 38 -16.78 21.55 -11.07
CA PHE A 38 -15.36 21.23 -11.07
C PHE A 38 -14.51 22.37 -10.50
N SER A 39 -13.57 22.02 -9.62
CA SER A 39 -12.59 22.94 -9.03
C SER A 39 -11.20 22.28 -8.96
N ASP A 40 -10.15 23.09 -8.84
CA ASP A 40 -8.77 22.59 -8.71
C ASP A 40 -8.59 21.69 -7.47
N ASP A 41 -9.31 22.03 -6.41
CA ASP A 41 -9.37 21.28 -5.16
C ASP A 41 -9.99 19.88 -5.36
N ILE A 42 -11.13 19.80 -6.06
CA ILE A 42 -11.76 18.52 -6.44
C ILE A 42 -10.87 17.73 -7.40
N SER A 43 -10.22 18.41 -8.36
CA SER A 43 -9.28 17.77 -9.28
C SER A 43 -8.13 17.11 -8.53
N THR A 44 -7.61 17.75 -7.49
CA THR A 44 -6.49 17.24 -6.69
C THR A 44 -6.94 16.03 -5.88
N ARG A 45 -8.11 16.09 -5.25
CA ARG A 45 -8.70 14.96 -4.52
C ARG A 45 -8.97 13.74 -5.40
N ILE A 46 -9.57 13.95 -6.59
CA ILE A 46 -9.79 12.89 -7.59
C ILE A 46 -8.45 12.28 -8.04
N ARG A 47 -7.43 13.12 -8.29
CA ARG A 47 -6.10 12.67 -8.70
C ARG A 47 -5.46 11.80 -7.63
N HIS A 48 -5.48 12.22 -6.37
CA HIS A 48 -4.99 11.42 -5.24
C HIS A 48 -5.73 10.08 -5.14
N GLY A 49 -7.06 10.09 -5.32
CA GLY A 49 -7.85 8.85 -5.33
C GLY A 49 -7.47 7.90 -6.48
N LEU A 50 -7.16 8.45 -7.66
CA LEU A 50 -6.66 7.68 -8.80
C LEU A 50 -5.23 7.16 -8.57
N GLU A 51 -4.34 7.95 -7.96
CA GLU A 51 -2.99 7.52 -7.59
C GLU A 51 -3.04 6.32 -6.64
N LEU A 52 -3.92 6.33 -5.64
CA LEU A 52 -4.13 5.19 -4.74
C LEU A 52 -4.56 3.92 -5.47
N LEU A 53 -5.37 4.05 -6.54
CA LEU A 53 -5.68 2.90 -7.39
C LEU A 53 -4.45 2.51 -8.21
N ILE A 54 -3.75 3.43 -8.86
CA ILE A 54 -2.66 3.09 -9.78
C ILE A 54 -1.46 2.45 -9.05
N GLU A 55 -1.06 2.99 -7.90
CA GLU A 55 0.11 2.57 -7.11
C GLU A 55 -0.13 1.32 -6.24
N ASP A 56 -1.29 0.68 -6.35
CA ASP A 56 -1.66 -0.45 -5.51
C ASP A 56 -0.90 -1.75 -5.89
N GLU A 57 0.36 -1.86 -5.43
CA GLU A 57 1.16 -3.09 -5.45
C GLU A 57 0.90 -3.94 -4.20
N LEU A 58 0.87 -5.27 -4.34
CA LEU A 58 0.71 -6.21 -3.23
C LEU A 58 2.02 -6.98 -3.05
N THR A 59 2.83 -6.58 -2.08
CA THR A 59 4.03 -7.35 -1.72
C THR A 59 3.71 -8.50 -0.76
N ILE A 60 4.01 -9.73 -1.17
CA ILE A 60 4.02 -10.94 -0.32
C ILE A 60 5.47 -11.39 -0.12
N ALA A 61 5.90 -11.55 1.14
CA ALA A 61 7.23 -12.05 1.46
C ALA A 61 7.22 -13.53 1.81
N PHE A 62 8.09 -14.32 1.18
CA PHE A 62 8.34 -15.72 1.53
C PHE A 62 9.57 -15.79 2.42
N VAL A 63 9.37 -16.33 3.62
CA VAL A 63 10.34 -16.23 4.71
C VAL A 63 10.54 -17.59 5.35
N GLY A 64 11.75 -17.91 5.77
CA GLY A 64 12.05 -19.21 6.38
C GLY A 64 13.54 -19.51 6.35
N GLU A 65 13.94 -20.58 7.02
CA GLU A 65 15.32 -21.05 6.98
C GLU A 65 15.75 -21.62 5.61
N TYR A 66 17.03 -21.94 5.51
CA TYR A 66 17.57 -22.65 4.35
C TYR A 66 16.88 -24.01 4.19
N SER A 67 16.69 -24.46 2.95
CA SER A 67 16.12 -25.77 2.62
C SER A 67 14.70 -26.07 3.15
N ARG A 68 13.91 -25.03 3.47
CA ARG A 68 12.46 -25.15 3.76
C ARG A 68 11.57 -25.27 2.49
N GLY A 69 12.15 -25.08 1.31
CA GLY A 69 11.45 -25.19 0.03
C GLY A 69 10.68 -23.95 -0.41
N LYS A 70 11.11 -22.75 0.02
CA LYS A 70 10.53 -21.45 -0.38
C LYS A 70 10.48 -21.26 -1.89
N THR A 71 11.63 -21.43 -2.56
CA THR A 71 11.73 -21.25 -4.01
C THR A 71 10.95 -22.32 -4.78
N GLU A 72 10.87 -23.56 -4.26
CA GLU A 72 9.99 -24.59 -4.86
C GLU A 72 8.51 -24.20 -4.73
N LEU A 73 8.10 -23.62 -3.60
CA LEU A 73 6.75 -23.10 -3.41
C LEU A 73 6.42 -21.95 -4.37
N ILE A 74 7.37 -21.03 -4.59
CA ILE A 74 7.23 -19.96 -5.58
C ILE A 74 7.09 -20.55 -7.00
N ASN A 75 7.90 -21.55 -7.35
CA ASN A 75 7.77 -22.26 -8.62
C ASN A 75 6.39 -22.90 -8.77
N ALA A 76 5.90 -23.59 -7.73
CA ALA A 76 4.60 -24.25 -7.73
C ALA A 76 3.43 -23.27 -7.90
N LEU A 77 3.49 -22.09 -7.26
CA LEU A 77 2.44 -21.09 -7.29
C LEU A 77 2.43 -20.25 -8.57
N PHE A 78 3.60 -19.88 -9.11
CA PHE A 78 3.71 -18.82 -10.13
C PHE A 78 4.37 -19.26 -11.44
N PHE A 79 5.02 -20.42 -11.47
CA PHE A 79 5.78 -20.87 -12.65
C PHE A 79 5.37 -22.24 -13.17
N SER A 80 4.29 -22.83 -12.63
CA SER A 80 3.79 -24.14 -13.07
C SER A 80 3.46 -24.19 -14.57
N ASP A 81 3.01 -23.07 -15.14
CA ASP A 81 2.57 -22.97 -16.53
C ASP A 81 3.73 -23.09 -17.53
N TYR A 82 4.97 -22.90 -17.09
CA TYR A 82 6.16 -23.11 -17.91
C TYR A 82 6.53 -24.59 -18.07
N GLY A 83 5.84 -25.50 -17.37
CA GLY A 83 6.07 -26.95 -17.45
C GLY A 83 7.37 -27.42 -16.78
N GLN A 84 8.16 -26.50 -16.21
CA GLN A 84 9.45 -26.79 -15.60
C GLN A 84 9.79 -25.84 -14.45
N ARG A 85 10.85 -26.15 -13.70
CA ARG A 85 11.36 -25.29 -12.62
C ARG A 85 12.09 -24.09 -13.22
N MET A 86 11.54 -22.90 -13.03
CA MET A 86 12.13 -21.67 -13.55
C MET A 86 13.17 -21.08 -12.61
N LEU A 87 12.84 -20.95 -11.32
CA LEU A 87 13.80 -20.51 -10.31
C LEU A 87 14.62 -21.70 -9.75
N PRO A 88 15.91 -21.51 -9.46
CA PRO A 88 16.76 -22.56 -8.94
C PRO A 88 16.36 -22.98 -7.51
N SER A 89 15.93 -24.24 -7.35
CA SER A 89 15.43 -24.79 -6.07
C SER A 89 16.13 -26.08 -5.63
N GLN A 90 17.23 -26.48 -6.29
CA GLN A 90 17.99 -27.69 -5.97
C GLN A 90 18.76 -27.54 -4.65
N ALA A 91 18.95 -28.65 -3.93
CA ALA A 91 19.77 -28.70 -2.71
C ALA A 91 21.21 -28.25 -3.03
N GLY A 92 21.79 -27.35 -2.22
CA GLY A 92 23.11 -26.75 -2.47
C GLY A 92 23.13 -25.63 -3.54
N ARG A 93 22.02 -25.41 -4.27
CA ARG A 93 21.85 -24.34 -5.26
C ARG A 93 20.55 -23.57 -5.03
N THR A 94 20.25 -23.29 -3.77
CA THR A 94 19.08 -22.49 -3.38
C THR A 94 19.37 -20.99 -3.54
N THR A 95 18.34 -20.18 -3.72
CA THR A 95 18.41 -18.71 -3.73
C THR A 95 19.23 -18.15 -2.56
N MET A 96 20.48 -17.77 -2.83
CA MET A 96 21.37 -17.05 -1.90
C MET A 96 21.20 -15.53 -2.04
N CYS A 97 20.61 -15.08 -3.14
CA CYS A 97 20.36 -13.68 -3.47
C CYS A 97 18.89 -13.30 -3.18
N PRO A 98 18.63 -12.28 -2.34
CA PRO A 98 17.31 -11.68 -2.19
C PRO A 98 16.69 -11.31 -3.54
N THR A 99 15.53 -11.89 -3.84
CA THR A 99 14.93 -11.82 -5.18
C THR A 99 13.53 -11.24 -5.12
N GLU A 100 13.28 -10.22 -5.94
CA GLU A 100 11.96 -9.63 -6.12
C GLU A 100 11.37 -10.05 -7.46
N LEU A 101 10.17 -10.62 -7.45
CA LEU A 101 9.42 -10.96 -8.66
C LEU A 101 8.24 -10.01 -8.81
N PHE A 102 8.12 -9.39 -9.97
CA PHE A 102 7.05 -8.45 -10.29
C PHE A 102 6.89 -8.34 -11.81
N PHE A 103 6.04 -7.43 -12.27
CA PHE A 103 5.98 -7.03 -13.67
C PHE A 103 6.16 -5.52 -13.79
N ASP A 104 7.18 -5.09 -14.51
CA ASP A 104 7.42 -3.69 -14.79
C ASP A 104 6.46 -3.20 -15.88
N ARG A 105 5.39 -2.53 -15.44
CA ARG A 105 4.38 -1.93 -16.32
C ARG A 105 4.89 -0.70 -17.09
N SER A 106 5.99 -0.09 -16.65
CA SER A 106 6.52 1.12 -17.29
C SER A 106 7.27 0.78 -18.58
N THR A 107 8.08 -0.28 -18.55
CA THR A 107 8.80 -0.77 -19.73
C THR A 107 8.04 -1.85 -20.48
N ASN A 108 7.10 -2.55 -19.80
CA ASN A 108 6.31 -3.65 -20.35
C ASN A 108 7.19 -4.78 -20.93
N GLN A 109 8.29 -5.07 -20.25
CA GLN A 109 9.34 -6.00 -20.69
C GLN A 109 9.68 -7.04 -19.62
N ASN A 110 10.12 -8.22 -20.07
CA ASN A 110 10.66 -9.26 -19.21
C ASN A 110 12.18 -9.11 -19.10
N TYR A 111 12.69 -8.99 -17.89
CA TYR A 111 14.12 -8.83 -17.66
C TYR A 111 14.52 -9.31 -16.26
N LEU A 112 15.80 -9.65 -16.14
CA LEU A 112 16.48 -9.89 -14.88
C LEU A 112 17.49 -8.76 -14.65
N MET A 113 17.39 -8.09 -13.52
CA MET A 113 18.34 -7.07 -13.06
C MET A 113 19.08 -7.60 -11.83
N LEU A 114 20.41 -7.57 -11.88
CA LEU A 114 21.29 -8.09 -10.83
C LEU A 114 22.18 -6.99 -10.29
N LEU A 115 22.18 -6.82 -8.97
CA LEU A 115 23.05 -5.88 -8.27
C LEU A 115 24.29 -6.61 -7.76
N PRO A 116 25.51 -6.24 -8.17
CA PRO A 116 26.74 -6.92 -7.72
C PRO A 116 26.91 -6.90 -6.19
N ILE A 117 27.43 -7.99 -5.63
CA ILE A 117 27.61 -8.14 -4.17
C ILE A 117 28.56 -7.09 -3.59
N GLU A 118 29.51 -6.61 -4.39
CA GLU A 118 30.51 -5.61 -4.02
C GLU A 118 29.87 -4.28 -3.61
N THR A 119 28.65 -3.99 -4.09
CA THR A 119 27.91 -2.78 -3.69
C THR A 119 27.61 -2.68 -2.20
N ARG A 120 27.77 -3.78 -1.44
CA ARG A 120 27.69 -3.79 0.03
C ARG A 120 28.79 -2.96 0.70
N THR A 121 29.95 -2.79 0.04
CA THR A 121 31.04 -1.94 0.56
C THR A 121 30.87 -0.48 0.17
N GLY A 122 29.86 -0.14 -0.63
CA GLY A 122 29.53 1.24 -1.00
C GLY A 122 28.81 2.01 0.12
N ASP A 123 28.73 3.32 -0.05
CA ASP A 123 28.03 4.22 0.88
C ASP A 123 26.54 4.40 0.56
N LEU A 124 26.07 3.82 -0.54
CA LEU A 124 24.68 3.87 -0.98
C LEU A 124 23.87 2.71 -0.40
N SER A 125 22.68 3.01 0.12
CA SER A 125 21.73 1.98 0.54
C SER A 125 21.12 1.27 -0.68
N LEU A 126 20.58 0.08 -0.47
CA LEU A 126 19.87 -0.67 -1.51
C LEU A 126 18.72 0.15 -2.10
N GLN A 127 18.01 0.93 -1.28
CA GLN A 127 16.92 1.80 -1.75
C GLN A 127 17.40 2.93 -2.68
N GLN A 128 18.62 3.44 -2.47
CA GLN A 128 19.23 4.45 -3.35
C GLN A 128 19.72 3.80 -4.64
N LEU A 129 20.42 2.66 -4.54
CA LEU A 129 20.90 1.89 -5.70
C LEU A 129 19.77 1.44 -6.62
N ARG A 130 18.58 1.16 -6.08
CA ARG A 130 17.37 0.86 -6.90
C ARG A 130 16.97 1.98 -7.86
N LYS A 131 17.34 3.23 -7.58
CA LYS A 131 17.02 4.39 -8.44
C LYS A 131 18.12 4.70 -9.47
N GLN A 132 19.18 3.90 -9.49
CA GLN A 132 20.38 4.12 -10.30
C GLN A 132 20.63 2.88 -11.18
N PRO A 133 19.97 2.78 -12.34
CA PRO A 133 20.08 1.63 -13.24
C PRO A 133 21.52 1.30 -13.65
N GLU A 134 22.42 2.28 -13.66
CA GLU A 134 23.84 2.14 -14.00
C GLU A 134 24.61 1.18 -13.08
N HIS A 135 24.13 0.93 -11.87
CA HIS A 135 24.72 -0.03 -10.94
C HIS A 135 24.20 -1.47 -11.12
N TRP A 136 23.22 -1.68 -12.00
CA TRP A 136 22.57 -2.98 -12.22
C TRP A 136 23.03 -3.61 -13.53
N THR A 137 23.30 -4.91 -13.48
CA THR A 137 23.51 -5.72 -14.68
C THR A 137 22.15 -6.21 -15.17
N ARG A 138 21.77 -5.88 -16.40
CA ARG A 138 20.48 -6.25 -16.99
C ARG A 138 20.64 -7.40 -17.99
N HIS A 139 19.80 -8.41 -17.86
CA HIS A 139 19.65 -9.52 -18.79
C HIS A 139 18.20 -9.55 -19.31
N GLU A 140 18.01 -9.76 -20.61
CA GLU A 140 16.67 -9.92 -21.18
C GLU A 140 16.17 -11.35 -20.96
N LEU A 141 14.86 -11.49 -20.73
CA LEU A 141 14.21 -12.78 -20.54
C LEU A 141 13.28 -13.05 -21.74
N ASP A 142 13.61 -14.06 -22.54
CA ASP A 142 12.74 -14.47 -23.67
C ASP A 142 11.63 -15.40 -23.17
N ALA A 143 10.38 -14.93 -23.20
CA ALA A 143 9.23 -15.75 -22.80
C ALA A 143 8.89 -16.87 -23.80
N ARG A 144 9.44 -16.82 -25.02
CA ARG A 144 9.19 -17.84 -26.05
C ARG A 144 10.07 -19.08 -25.87
N ASP A 145 11.17 -18.95 -25.14
CA ASP A 145 12.10 -20.03 -24.85
C ASP A 145 12.28 -20.19 -23.33
N PRO A 146 11.45 -21.04 -22.69
CA PRO A 146 11.53 -21.30 -21.27
C PRO A 146 12.90 -21.84 -20.82
N GLU A 147 13.65 -22.51 -21.69
CA GLU A 147 14.94 -23.12 -21.33
C GLU A 147 16.04 -22.06 -21.28
N VAL A 148 16.11 -21.15 -22.26
CA VAL A 148 16.98 -19.98 -22.22
C VAL A 148 16.63 -19.08 -21.04
N MET A 149 15.34 -18.84 -20.80
CA MET A 149 14.89 -18.04 -19.67
C MET A 149 15.32 -18.66 -18.33
N ARG A 150 15.19 -19.99 -18.17
CA ARG A 150 15.65 -20.73 -16.98
C ARG A 150 17.16 -20.61 -16.77
N GLN A 151 17.96 -20.67 -17.84
CA GLN A 151 19.41 -20.48 -17.77
C GLN A 151 19.78 -19.07 -17.28
N VAL A 152 19.10 -18.03 -17.79
CA VAL A 152 19.31 -16.65 -17.33
C VAL A 152 18.89 -16.49 -15.86
N LEU A 153 17.74 -17.04 -15.46
CA LEU A 153 17.28 -17.00 -14.08
C LEU A 153 18.19 -17.76 -13.11
N ALA A 154 18.95 -18.74 -13.59
CA ALA A 154 19.93 -19.45 -12.78
C ALA A 154 21.08 -18.56 -12.28
N GLU A 155 21.35 -17.41 -12.94
CA GLU A 155 22.34 -16.42 -12.47
C GLU A 155 22.04 -15.92 -11.05
N VAL A 156 20.77 -15.91 -10.61
CA VAL A 156 20.36 -15.50 -9.26
C VAL A 156 21.00 -16.38 -8.17
N ALA A 157 21.29 -17.65 -8.48
CA ALA A 157 21.94 -18.60 -7.56
C ALA A 157 23.47 -18.63 -7.71
N ARG A 158 24.07 -17.74 -8.53
CA ARG A 158 25.52 -17.72 -8.74
C ARG A 158 26.26 -17.35 -7.46
N VAL A 159 27.35 -18.07 -7.21
CA VAL A 159 28.26 -17.86 -6.08
C VAL A 159 29.65 -17.44 -6.55
N LYS A 160 30.42 -16.83 -5.64
CA LYS A 160 31.84 -16.49 -5.82
C LYS A 160 32.63 -17.12 -4.67
N SER A 161 33.79 -17.67 -5.00
CA SER A 161 34.79 -18.13 -4.02
C SER A 161 35.66 -16.94 -3.60
N VAL A 162 35.71 -16.66 -2.30
CA VAL A 162 36.46 -15.53 -1.73
C VAL A 162 37.21 -15.95 -0.48
N SER A 163 38.22 -15.18 -0.09
CA SER A 163 38.89 -15.40 1.19
C SER A 163 37.94 -15.06 2.36
N PRO A 164 38.11 -15.68 3.55
CA PRO A 164 37.32 -15.35 4.73
C PRO A 164 37.38 -13.87 5.13
N GLU A 165 38.51 -13.21 4.87
CA GLU A 165 38.69 -11.78 5.11
C GLU A 165 37.80 -10.93 4.20
N GLN A 166 37.75 -11.25 2.90
CA GLN A 166 36.87 -10.58 1.94
C GLN A 166 35.39 -10.81 2.27
N ALA A 167 35.02 -12.03 2.67
CA ALA A 167 33.66 -12.33 3.12
C ALA A 167 33.27 -11.47 4.34
N ARG A 168 34.19 -11.30 5.31
CA ARG A 168 33.98 -10.46 6.50
C ARG A 168 33.85 -8.97 6.15
N GLN A 169 34.65 -8.46 5.22
CA GLN A 169 34.55 -7.08 4.73
C GLN A 169 33.19 -6.81 4.06
N LEU A 170 32.65 -7.79 3.33
CA LEU A 170 31.31 -7.74 2.78
C LEU A 170 30.23 -7.89 3.86
N GLY A 171 30.58 -8.32 5.08
CA GLY A 171 29.69 -8.44 6.22
C GLY A 171 29.03 -9.81 6.36
N PHE A 172 29.60 -10.85 5.74
CA PHE A 172 29.23 -12.24 5.98
C PHE A 172 29.93 -12.80 7.22
N ASP A 173 29.31 -13.81 7.82
CA ASP A 173 29.86 -14.58 8.94
C ASP A 173 30.40 -15.90 8.39
N GLU A 174 31.71 -16.13 8.55
CA GLU A 174 32.40 -17.30 8.02
C GLU A 174 31.78 -18.63 8.50
N ALA A 175 31.32 -18.67 9.76
CA ALA A 175 30.70 -19.87 10.33
C ALA A 175 29.37 -20.26 9.68
N MET A 176 28.78 -19.36 8.88
CA MET A 176 27.51 -19.56 8.17
C MET A 176 27.70 -19.79 6.67
N LEU A 177 28.93 -19.77 6.16
CA LEU A 177 29.23 -19.97 4.75
C LEU A 177 29.73 -21.39 4.48
N GLU A 178 29.41 -21.90 3.30
CA GLU A 178 29.96 -23.16 2.82
C GLU A 178 31.41 -22.94 2.38
N GLN A 179 32.28 -23.89 2.72
CA GLN A 179 33.66 -23.89 2.23
C GLN A 179 33.68 -24.27 0.74
N ASP A 180 34.55 -23.61 -0.01
CA ASP A 180 34.80 -23.98 -1.39
C ASP A 180 35.57 -25.31 -1.44
N ARG A 181 34.95 -26.32 -2.07
CA ARG A 181 35.57 -27.65 -2.23
C ARG A 181 36.71 -27.63 -3.23
N ASP A 182 36.65 -26.74 -4.21
CA ASP A 182 37.64 -26.63 -5.28
C ASP A 182 38.84 -25.76 -4.85
N THR A 183 38.61 -24.84 -3.91
CA THR A 183 39.64 -23.94 -3.38
C THR A 183 39.70 -24.00 -1.84
N PRO A 184 40.46 -24.97 -1.26
CA PRO A 184 40.58 -25.12 0.18
C PRO A 184 41.03 -23.83 0.87
N GLY A 185 40.30 -23.40 1.91
CA GLY A 185 40.55 -22.16 2.65
C GLY A 185 39.70 -20.97 2.21
N ASN A 186 39.00 -21.07 1.06
CA ASN A 186 38.01 -20.07 0.66
C ASN A 186 36.59 -20.46 1.07
N VAL A 187 35.71 -19.47 1.07
CA VAL A 187 34.28 -19.60 1.36
C VAL A 187 33.44 -19.11 0.17
N LEU A 188 32.26 -19.68 0.00
CA LEU A 188 31.32 -19.33 -1.05
C LEU A 188 30.36 -18.25 -0.58
N ILE A 189 30.32 -17.12 -1.31
CA ILE A 189 29.36 -16.03 -1.09
C ILE A 189 28.45 -15.85 -2.31
N PRO A 190 27.26 -15.24 -2.19
CA PRO A 190 26.46 -14.88 -3.37
C PRO A 190 27.21 -13.89 -4.26
N ALA A 191 27.09 -14.05 -5.57
CA ALA A 191 27.63 -13.10 -6.54
C ALA A 191 26.87 -11.76 -6.57
N TRP A 192 25.63 -11.78 -6.06
CA TRP A 192 24.67 -10.68 -6.19
C TRP A 192 24.10 -10.28 -4.82
N ARG A 193 23.95 -8.97 -4.61
CA ARG A 193 23.34 -8.36 -3.43
C ARG A 193 21.81 -8.43 -3.47
N ASN A 194 21.22 -8.23 -4.66
CA ASN A 194 19.77 -8.24 -4.88
C ASN A 194 19.48 -8.57 -6.36
N ALA A 195 18.40 -9.30 -6.61
CA ALA A 195 17.88 -9.61 -7.94
C ALA A 195 16.45 -9.07 -8.11
N GLN A 196 16.19 -8.45 -9.25
CA GLN A 196 14.86 -7.99 -9.66
C GLN A 196 14.46 -8.70 -10.95
N ILE A 197 13.37 -9.46 -10.91
CA ILE A 197 12.82 -10.19 -12.04
C ILE A 197 11.51 -9.53 -12.42
N SER A 198 11.50 -8.85 -13.57
CA SER A 198 10.27 -8.48 -14.25
C SER A 198 9.87 -9.62 -15.17
N ILE A 199 8.70 -10.21 -14.94
CA ILE A 199 8.16 -11.24 -15.83
C ILE A 199 6.65 -11.06 -16.01
N ARG A 200 6.22 -11.20 -17.26
CA ARG A 200 4.82 -11.21 -17.63
C ARG A 200 4.15 -12.47 -17.09
N HIS A 201 3.40 -12.30 -16.03
CA HIS A 201 2.55 -13.33 -15.43
C HIS A 201 1.24 -12.64 -15.02
N PRO A 202 0.05 -13.26 -15.21
CA PRO A 202 -1.22 -12.60 -14.92
C PRO A 202 -1.26 -11.94 -13.54
N LEU A 203 -0.78 -12.63 -12.50
CA LEU A 203 -0.75 -12.09 -11.14
C LEU A 203 0.20 -10.90 -10.97
N PHE A 204 1.38 -10.93 -11.60
CA PHE A 204 2.36 -9.85 -11.50
C PHE A 204 1.92 -8.63 -12.33
N GLU A 205 1.35 -8.84 -13.51
CA GLU A 205 0.70 -7.78 -14.31
C GLU A 205 -0.40 -7.09 -13.51
N GLN A 206 -1.06 -7.82 -12.60
CA GLN A 206 -2.12 -7.32 -11.72
C GLN A 206 -1.59 -6.65 -10.43
N GLY A 207 -0.28 -6.55 -10.26
CA GLY A 207 0.36 -5.75 -9.21
C GLY A 207 0.82 -6.57 -8.01
N LEU A 208 0.80 -7.90 -8.11
CA LEU A 208 1.45 -8.76 -7.12
C LEU A 208 2.98 -8.65 -7.25
N ARG A 209 3.64 -8.43 -6.12
CA ARG A 209 5.09 -8.46 -5.98
C ARG A 209 5.45 -9.54 -4.98
N ILE A 210 6.38 -10.42 -5.34
CA ILE A 210 6.87 -11.46 -4.43
C ILE A 210 8.28 -11.10 -4.00
N LEU A 211 8.53 -11.20 -2.70
CA LEU A 211 9.86 -11.09 -2.13
C LEU A 211 10.31 -12.48 -1.68
N ASP A 212 11.20 -13.11 -2.43
CA ASP A 212 11.89 -14.34 -2.02
C ASP A 212 13.10 -13.96 -1.17
N THR A 213 13.05 -14.34 0.11
CA THR A 213 14.13 -14.07 1.05
C THR A 213 15.04 -15.29 1.13
N PRO A 214 16.39 -15.14 1.09
CA PRO A 214 17.33 -16.22 1.41
C PRO A 214 17.01 -16.87 2.76
N GLY A 215 17.65 -17.99 3.09
CA GLY A 215 17.59 -18.51 4.48
C GLY A 215 17.91 -17.37 5.47
N LEU A 216 17.07 -17.14 6.48
CA LEU A 216 17.25 -15.97 7.36
C LEU A 216 18.58 -15.96 8.13
N ASN A 217 19.16 -17.14 8.33
CA ASN A 217 20.51 -17.31 8.87
C ASN A 217 21.58 -16.74 7.92
N ALA A 218 21.35 -16.76 6.59
CA ALA A 218 22.20 -16.10 5.58
C ALA A 218 21.85 -14.60 5.41
N LEU A 219 20.60 -14.18 5.67
CA LEU A 219 20.16 -12.77 5.66
C LEU A 219 20.60 -11.97 6.88
N GLY A 220 21.12 -12.60 7.95
CA GLY A 220 21.76 -11.88 9.05
C GLY A 220 22.89 -10.94 8.58
N SER A 221 23.37 -11.15 7.35
CA SER A 221 24.33 -10.29 6.65
C SER A 221 23.68 -9.06 5.96
N GLU A 222 22.40 -9.07 5.57
CA GLU A 222 21.69 -7.95 4.92
C GLU A 222 20.58 -7.38 5.82
N PRO A 223 20.94 -6.54 6.82
CA PRO A 223 19.96 -5.92 7.71
C PRO A 223 18.95 -5.01 6.97
N GLU A 224 19.28 -4.49 5.78
CA GLU A 224 18.33 -3.67 5.00
C GLU A 224 17.09 -4.48 4.58
N LEU A 225 17.25 -5.75 4.19
CA LEU A 225 16.15 -6.58 3.70
C LEU A 225 15.23 -7.05 4.83
N THR A 226 15.81 -7.46 5.96
CA THR A 226 15.06 -7.94 7.13
C THR A 226 14.41 -6.80 7.91
N ILE A 227 15.00 -5.60 7.96
CA ILE A 227 14.49 -4.46 8.74
C ILE A 227 13.59 -3.54 7.91
N SER A 228 13.85 -3.37 6.60
CA SER A 228 13.08 -2.44 5.77
C SER A 228 12.08 -3.12 4.83
N MET A 229 12.44 -4.23 4.16
CA MET A 229 11.55 -4.83 3.16
C MET A 229 10.50 -5.75 3.78
N LEU A 230 10.91 -6.62 4.71
CA LEU A 230 9.98 -7.57 5.32
C LEU A 230 8.83 -6.87 6.07
N PRO A 231 9.05 -5.87 6.96
CA PRO A 231 7.93 -5.20 7.65
C PRO A 231 7.02 -4.38 6.75
N ARG A 232 7.46 -4.07 5.52
CA ARG A 232 6.66 -3.37 4.49
C ARG A 232 5.88 -4.34 3.60
N ALA A 233 6.11 -5.64 3.71
CA ALA A 233 5.30 -6.63 3.03
C ALA A 233 3.89 -6.66 3.64
N HIS A 234 2.87 -6.64 2.78
CA HIS A 234 1.47 -6.65 3.19
C HIS A 234 1.10 -7.98 3.84
N ALA A 235 1.69 -9.07 3.36
CA ALA A 235 1.55 -10.41 3.91
C ALA A 235 2.90 -11.13 3.99
N VAL A 236 3.02 -12.03 4.96
CA VAL A 236 4.19 -12.89 5.14
C VAL A 236 3.75 -14.35 5.13
N ILE A 237 4.43 -15.14 4.29
CA ILE A 237 4.32 -16.59 4.24
C ILE A 237 5.61 -17.15 4.86
N PHE A 238 5.48 -17.63 6.09
CA PHE A 238 6.56 -18.25 6.85
C PHE A 238 6.63 -19.75 6.53
N VAL A 239 7.58 -20.15 5.71
CA VAL A 239 7.76 -21.51 5.23
C VAL A 239 8.62 -22.31 6.20
N LEU A 240 7.98 -23.30 6.81
CA LEU A 240 8.54 -24.33 7.67
C LEU A 240 8.56 -25.67 6.91
N SER A 241 9.13 -26.69 7.54
CA SER A 241 9.29 -28.01 6.93
C SER A 241 8.78 -29.09 7.88
N ALA A 242 7.94 -29.99 7.37
CA ALA A 242 7.29 -31.05 8.16
C ALA A 242 8.27 -32.09 8.72
N ASP A 243 9.42 -32.26 8.06
CA ASP A 243 10.51 -33.16 8.47
C ASP A 243 11.20 -32.71 9.76
N THR A 244 11.36 -31.40 9.99
CA THR A 244 12.04 -30.86 11.18
C THR A 244 11.10 -30.21 12.18
N GLY A 245 9.87 -29.89 11.80
CA GLY A 245 8.99 -29.03 12.60
C GLY A 245 9.55 -27.62 12.81
N VAL A 246 9.15 -26.98 13.91
CA VAL A 246 9.59 -25.62 14.29
C VAL A 246 10.92 -25.70 15.04
N THR A 247 12.01 -25.17 14.46
CA THR A 247 13.32 -25.13 15.13
C THR A 247 13.46 -23.92 16.05
N ALA A 248 14.48 -23.93 16.92
CA ALA A 248 14.82 -22.77 17.76
C ALA A 248 15.13 -21.53 16.92
N SER A 249 15.76 -21.70 15.76
CA SER A 249 16.12 -20.58 14.90
C SER A 249 14.93 -20.10 14.05
N ASP A 250 14.04 -21.00 13.62
CA ASP A 250 12.72 -20.62 13.08
C ASP A 250 11.92 -19.78 14.12
N MET A 251 11.98 -20.13 15.40
CA MET A 251 11.31 -19.38 16.47
C MET A 251 11.91 -17.98 16.69
N THR A 252 13.23 -17.85 16.58
CA THR A 252 13.92 -16.55 16.63
C THR A 252 13.47 -15.66 15.48
N ILE A 253 13.44 -16.21 14.27
CA ILE A 253 12.92 -15.52 13.07
C ILE A 253 11.50 -15.02 13.32
N TRP A 254 10.62 -15.90 13.78
CA TRP A 254 9.22 -15.60 14.02
C TRP A 254 9.07 -14.43 15.00
N LYS A 255 9.65 -14.53 16.20
CA LYS A 255 9.50 -13.52 17.26
C LYS A 255 10.18 -12.19 16.94
N GLU A 256 11.34 -12.22 16.27
CA GLU A 256 12.13 -11.02 16.05
C GLU A 256 11.71 -10.23 14.81
N HIS A 257 11.23 -10.91 13.76
CA HIS A 257 11.04 -10.32 12.43
C HIS A 257 9.60 -10.40 11.90
N ILE A 258 8.78 -11.37 12.34
CA ILE A 258 7.45 -11.61 11.76
C ILE A 258 6.33 -11.27 12.76
N ASP A 259 6.34 -11.87 13.96
CA ASP A 259 5.38 -11.61 15.04
C ASP A 259 5.78 -10.41 15.90
N THR A 260 6.02 -9.28 15.25
CA THR A 260 6.25 -8.02 15.96
C THR A 260 4.94 -7.27 16.10
N ALA A 261 4.68 -6.69 17.27
CA ALA A 261 3.43 -6.01 17.62
C ALA A 261 3.01 -4.85 16.66
N HIS A 262 3.89 -4.46 15.73
CA HIS A 262 3.73 -3.31 14.85
C HIS A 262 4.13 -3.60 13.39
N ALA A 263 4.35 -4.86 13.01
CA ALA A 263 4.54 -5.17 11.60
C ALA A 263 3.26 -4.88 10.83
N ASP A 264 3.38 -4.21 9.68
CA ASP A 264 2.24 -3.80 8.84
C ASP A 264 1.71 -4.95 7.99
N HIS A 265 1.76 -6.17 8.54
CA HIS A 265 1.23 -7.39 7.93
C HIS A 265 -0.30 -7.41 8.01
N ARG A 266 -0.95 -6.29 7.69
CA ARG A 266 -2.40 -6.10 7.81
C ARG A 266 -3.18 -7.10 6.97
N ALA A 267 -2.57 -7.63 5.90
CA ALA A 267 -3.17 -8.66 5.06
C ALA A 267 -2.96 -10.09 5.61
N GLY A 268 -2.11 -10.27 6.63
CA GLY A 268 -1.98 -11.50 7.40
C GLY A 268 -0.55 -12.06 7.50
N ARG A 269 -0.39 -12.98 8.45
CA ARG A 269 0.82 -13.80 8.64
C ARG A 269 0.39 -15.25 8.59
N PHE A 270 1.05 -16.04 7.77
CA PHE A 270 0.69 -17.43 7.52
C PHE A 270 1.91 -18.31 7.70
N ALA A 271 1.73 -19.47 8.33
CA ALA A 271 2.78 -20.48 8.41
C ALA A 271 2.47 -21.58 7.40
N VAL A 272 3.41 -21.87 6.51
CA VAL A 272 3.29 -22.96 5.55
C VAL A 272 4.19 -24.10 6.02
N LEU A 273 3.58 -25.21 6.42
CA LEU A 273 4.29 -26.44 6.75
C LEU A 273 4.50 -27.23 5.46
N ASN A 274 5.63 -26.99 4.80
CA ASN A 274 5.97 -27.61 3.52
C ASN A 274 6.50 -29.05 3.72
N LYS A 275 6.60 -29.81 2.63
CA LYS A 275 7.11 -31.20 2.59
C LYS A 275 6.26 -32.22 3.36
N ILE A 276 4.94 -32.05 3.41
CA ILE A 276 4.06 -33.06 4.04
C ILE A 276 4.14 -34.43 3.36
N ASP A 277 4.67 -34.50 2.13
CA ASP A 277 4.91 -35.74 1.42
C ASP A 277 5.89 -36.67 2.12
N VAL A 278 6.71 -36.15 3.05
CA VAL A 278 7.57 -36.96 3.92
C VAL A 278 6.76 -37.76 4.95
N LEU A 279 5.54 -37.29 5.28
CA LEU A 279 4.64 -37.95 6.24
C LEU A 279 3.67 -38.93 5.55
N TRP A 280 3.72 -39.05 4.22
CA TRP A 280 2.84 -39.97 3.49
C TRP A 280 3.31 -41.41 3.70
N ASP A 281 2.43 -42.21 4.29
CA ASP A 281 2.66 -43.63 4.50
C ASP A 281 1.56 -44.44 3.80
N ASP A 282 1.89 -44.91 2.59
CA ASP A 282 0.96 -45.70 1.78
C ASP A 282 0.67 -47.10 2.39
N LEU A 283 1.47 -47.56 3.38
CA LEU A 283 1.25 -48.83 4.08
C LEU A 283 0.28 -48.68 5.26
N GLN A 284 0.34 -47.57 5.99
CA GLN A 284 -0.56 -47.26 7.12
C GLN A 284 -1.90 -46.64 6.68
N GLY A 285 -1.99 -46.21 5.42
CA GLY A 285 -3.21 -45.68 4.81
C GLY A 285 -3.39 -44.16 4.96
N GLU A 286 -4.39 -43.61 4.25
CA GLU A 286 -4.63 -42.16 4.18
C GLU A 286 -5.03 -41.55 5.53
N GLN A 287 -5.77 -42.29 6.36
CA GLN A 287 -6.23 -41.77 7.65
C GLN A 287 -5.06 -41.51 8.61
N TYR A 288 -4.10 -42.42 8.68
CA TYR A 288 -2.88 -42.25 9.49
C TYR A 288 -2.04 -41.05 9.01
N THR A 289 -1.93 -40.90 7.68
CA THR A 289 -1.23 -39.76 7.07
C THR A 289 -1.89 -38.43 7.47
N GLN A 290 -3.23 -38.34 7.42
CA GLN A 290 -3.95 -37.14 7.81
C GLN A 290 -3.78 -36.83 9.30
N GLU A 291 -3.87 -37.83 10.18
CA GLU A 291 -3.64 -37.67 11.62
C GLU A 291 -2.21 -37.23 11.94
N ALA A 292 -1.20 -37.70 11.20
CA ALA A 292 0.18 -37.24 11.33
C ALA A 292 0.34 -35.76 10.92
N ILE A 293 -0.28 -35.37 9.81
CA ILE A 293 -0.25 -33.98 9.32
C ILE A 293 -0.93 -33.04 10.32
N GLU A 294 -2.12 -33.40 10.82
CA GLU A 294 -2.84 -32.59 11.82
C GLU A 294 -2.04 -32.45 13.12
N ARG A 295 -1.40 -33.51 13.62
CA ARG A 295 -0.54 -33.42 14.82
C ARG A 295 0.61 -32.42 14.66
N VAL A 296 1.30 -32.42 13.51
CA VAL A 296 2.40 -31.47 13.28
C VAL A 296 1.88 -30.05 13.07
N ARG A 297 0.71 -29.90 12.46
CA ARG A 297 0.03 -28.62 12.27
C ARG A 297 -0.40 -28.00 13.60
N ASP A 298 -1.01 -28.77 14.50
CA ASP A 298 -1.37 -28.35 15.86
C ASP A 298 -0.13 -27.92 16.64
N TYR A 299 0.91 -28.77 16.65
CA TYR A 299 2.18 -28.45 17.30
C TYR A 299 2.78 -27.12 16.80
N THR A 300 2.74 -26.90 15.48
CA THR A 300 3.24 -25.67 14.85
C THR A 300 2.40 -24.45 15.24
N ALA A 301 1.07 -24.59 15.26
CA ALA A 301 0.16 -23.51 15.64
C ALA A 301 0.40 -23.07 17.09
N ASP A 302 0.53 -24.03 18.01
CA ASP A 302 0.79 -23.78 19.43
C ASP A 302 2.13 -23.08 19.66
N HIS A 303 3.20 -23.56 19.00
CA HIS A 303 4.54 -22.99 19.18
C HIS A 303 4.65 -21.56 18.65
N LEU A 304 3.98 -21.26 17.52
CA LEU A 304 3.97 -19.93 16.92
C LEU A 304 2.92 -18.99 17.56
N GLY A 305 2.03 -19.50 18.40
CA GLY A 305 0.91 -18.73 18.95
C GLY A 305 -0.09 -18.28 17.87
N MET A 306 -0.25 -19.09 16.82
CA MET A 306 -1.11 -18.81 15.68
C MET A 306 -2.42 -19.58 15.75
N ARG A 307 -3.45 -19.09 15.04
CA ARG A 307 -4.69 -19.87 14.87
C ARG A 307 -4.42 -21.05 13.95
N HIS A 308 -5.02 -22.18 14.26
CA HIS A 308 -4.90 -23.42 13.49
C HIS A 308 -5.19 -23.27 11.98
N GLN A 309 -6.12 -22.38 11.61
CA GLN A 309 -6.48 -22.07 10.21
C GLN A 309 -5.44 -21.24 9.45
N ASP A 310 -4.49 -20.61 10.14
CA ASP A 310 -3.44 -19.79 9.53
C ASP A 310 -2.13 -20.61 9.34
N VAL A 311 -2.16 -21.91 9.69
CA VAL A 311 -1.08 -22.89 9.45
C VAL A 311 -1.52 -23.84 8.35
N ILE A 312 -0.84 -23.82 7.20
CA ILE A 312 -1.21 -24.56 5.99
C ILE A 312 -0.20 -25.69 5.73
N PRO A 313 -0.58 -26.96 5.95
CA PRO A 313 0.24 -28.11 5.56
C PRO A 313 0.13 -28.36 4.07
N LEU A 314 1.26 -28.37 3.35
CA LEU A 314 1.28 -28.64 1.90
C LEU A 314 2.58 -29.31 1.42
N SER A 315 2.56 -29.81 0.19
CA SER A 315 3.77 -30.22 -0.53
C SER A 315 3.95 -29.43 -1.81
N ALA A 316 4.87 -28.46 -1.80
CA ALA A 316 5.18 -27.65 -2.97
C ALA A 316 5.69 -28.49 -4.15
N LYS A 317 6.52 -29.51 -3.86
CA LYS A 317 7.11 -30.40 -4.86
C LYS A 317 6.02 -31.21 -5.57
N GLN A 318 5.10 -31.81 -4.80
CA GLN A 318 4.02 -32.62 -5.36
C GLN A 318 2.98 -31.74 -6.05
N GLY A 319 2.68 -30.56 -5.52
CA GLY A 319 1.81 -29.58 -6.17
C GLY A 319 2.35 -29.10 -7.52
N LEU A 320 3.65 -28.81 -7.61
CA LEU A 320 4.29 -28.46 -8.89
C LEU A 320 4.23 -29.64 -9.87
N LEU A 321 4.58 -30.85 -9.41
CA LEU A 321 4.56 -32.05 -10.24
C LEU A 321 3.14 -32.34 -10.78
N ALA A 322 2.14 -32.21 -9.92
CA ALA A 322 0.74 -32.38 -10.25
C ALA A 322 0.29 -31.41 -11.34
N ARG A 323 0.65 -30.13 -11.26
CA ARG A 323 0.33 -29.15 -12.31
C ARG A 323 1.02 -29.45 -13.63
N VAL A 324 2.30 -29.79 -13.60
CA VAL A 324 3.06 -30.15 -14.82
C VAL A 324 2.49 -31.39 -15.49
N ARG A 325 2.05 -32.38 -14.69
CA ARG A 325 1.45 -33.64 -15.19
C ARG A 325 -0.06 -33.56 -15.43
N GLN A 326 -0.70 -32.46 -15.07
CA GLN A 326 -2.17 -32.30 -15.05
C GLN A 326 -2.89 -33.39 -14.20
N ASP A 327 -2.27 -33.78 -13.09
CA ASP A 327 -2.78 -34.78 -12.15
C ASP A 327 -3.59 -34.10 -11.02
N GLU A 328 -4.90 -34.04 -11.17
CA GLU A 328 -5.79 -33.40 -10.20
C GLU A 328 -5.81 -34.11 -8.84
N ALA A 329 -5.68 -35.44 -8.81
CA ALA A 329 -5.68 -36.19 -7.56
C ALA A 329 -4.44 -35.87 -6.72
N LEU A 330 -3.27 -35.83 -7.36
CA LEU A 330 -2.02 -35.42 -6.71
C LEU A 330 -2.05 -33.93 -6.31
N PHE A 331 -2.71 -33.08 -7.11
CA PHE A 331 -2.87 -31.66 -6.79
C PHE A 331 -3.68 -31.48 -5.49
N GLN A 332 -4.81 -32.17 -5.37
CA GLN A 332 -5.64 -32.15 -4.16
C GLN A 332 -4.87 -32.73 -2.97
N ARG A 333 -4.18 -33.87 -3.14
CA ARG A 333 -3.35 -34.48 -2.08
C ARG A 333 -2.19 -33.58 -1.63
N SER A 334 -1.72 -32.65 -2.48
CA SER A 334 -0.64 -31.72 -2.14
C SER A 334 -1.07 -30.54 -1.27
N ASN A 335 -2.39 -30.31 -1.12
CA ASN A 335 -2.99 -29.16 -0.41
C ASN A 335 -2.53 -27.77 -0.89
N LEU A 336 -1.95 -27.65 -2.08
CA LEU A 336 -1.50 -26.35 -2.60
C LEU A 336 -2.67 -25.38 -2.83
N ASP A 337 -3.85 -25.91 -3.16
CA ASP A 337 -5.10 -25.19 -3.34
C ASP A 337 -5.53 -24.43 -2.06
N GLN A 338 -5.27 -24.99 -0.87
CA GLN A 338 -5.60 -24.35 0.40
C GLN A 338 -4.81 -23.05 0.59
N LEU A 339 -3.52 -23.05 0.20
CA LEU A 339 -2.70 -21.85 0.24
C LEU A 339 -3.19 -20.79 -0.76
N GLU A 340 -3.56 -21.21 -1.98
CA GLU A 340 -4.13 -20.29 -2.98
C GLU A 340 -5.41 -19.64 -2.47
N GLN A 341 -6.34 -20.41 -1.93
CA GLN A 341 -7.58 -19.90 -1.34
C GLN A 341 -7.33 -18.95 -0.17
N LEU A 342 -6.31 -19.22 0.64
CA LEU A 342 -5.98 -18.36 1.76
C LEU A 342 -5.39 -17.01 1.28
N ILE A 343 -4.49 -17.03 0.30
CA ILE A 343 -3.94 -15.83 -0.34
C ILE A 343 -5.09 -14.99 -0.88
N ILE A 344 -6.02 -15.62 -1.61
CA ILE A 344 -7.21 -14.98 -2.13
C ILE A 344 -8.06 -14.35 -1.02
N ARG A 345 -8.52 -15.16 -0.06
CA ARG A 345 -9.53 -14.74 0.93
C ARG A 345 -9.01 -13.69 1.90
N ARG A 346 -7.74 -13.77 2.29
CA ARG A 346 -7.18 -12.86 3.29
C ARG A 346 -6.53 -11.65 2.66
N ILE A 347 -5.78 -11.83 1.58
CA ILE A 347 -4.93 -10.78 1.05
C ILE A 347 -5.68 -9.87 0.07
N LEU A 348 -6.43 -10.45 -0.88
CA LEU A 348 -7.23 -9.64 -1.82
C LEU A 348 -8.39 -8.93 -1.09
N MET A 349 -9.07 -9.64 -0.18
CA MET A 349 -10.15 -9.04 0.60
C MET A 349 -9.67 -7.83 1.41
N HIS A 350 -8.48 -7.91 2.03
CA HIS A 350 -7.94 -6.78 2.79
C HIS A 350 -7.68 -5.56 1.90
N LYS A 351 -7.14 -5.77 0.69
CA LYS A 351 -6.97 -4.69 -0.29
C LYS A 351 -8.29 -4.07 -0.73
N GLU A 352 -9.28 -4.91 -1.04
CA GLU A 352 -10.63 -4.45 -1.39
C GLU A 352 -11.24 -3.61 -0.27
N GLN A 353 -11.06 -4.01 0.99
CA GLN A 353 -11.50 -3.24 2.16
C GLN A 353 -10.78 -1.90 2.27
N LEU A 354 -9.46 -1.85 2.06
CA LEU A 354 -8.70 -0.59 2.09
C LEU A 354 -9.17 0.38 1.00
N ILE A 355 -9.35 -0.08 -0.23
CA ILE A 355 -9.87 0.76 -1.33
C ILE A 355 -11.29 1.21 -1.03
N THR A 356 -12.14 0.32 -0.50
CA THR A 356 -13.51 0.66 -0.15
C THR A 356 -13.58 1.74 0.92
N GLN A 357 -12.79 1.57 1.99
CA GLN A 357 -12.79 2.50 3.12
C GLN A 357 -12.14 3.84 2.79
N SER A 358 -11.02 3.85 2.07
CA SER A 358 -10.24 5.06 1.80
C SER A 358 -10.72 5.84 0.58
N LEU A 359 -11.18 5.16 -0.47
CA LEU A 359 -11.52 5.80 -1.75
C LEU A 359 -13.01 5.78 -2.04
N ILE A 360 -13.68 4.63 -1.95
CA ILE A 360 -15.10 4.53 -2.35
C ILE A 360 -15.96 5.39 -1.45
N ASN A 361 -15.76 5.35 -0.13
CA ASN A 361 -16.48 6.20 0.80
C ASN A 361 -16.23 7.70 0.53
N ASP A 362 -15.00 8.05 0.18
CA ASP A 362 -14.62 9.43 -0.15
C ASP A 362 -15.35 9.94 -1.40
N LEU A 363 -15.31 9.15 -2.46
CA LEU A 363 -16.00 9.44 -3.73
C LEU A 363 -17.52 9.48 -3.57
N LEU A 364 -18.10 8.55 -2.79
CA LEU A 364 -19.53 8.55 -2.51
C LEU A 364 -19.94 9.81 -1.75
N GLY A 365 -19.14 10.25 -0.78
CA GLY A 365 -19.37 11.51 -0.07
C GLY A 365 -19.32 12.72 -0.99
N MET A 366 -18.33 12.77 -1.88
CA MET A 366 -18.24 13.83 -2.90
C MET A 366 -19.46 13.83 -3.83
N LEU A 367 -19.83 12.67 -4.36
CA LEU A 367 -20.94 12.53 -5.30
C LEU A 367 -22.27 12.91 -4.63
N GLN A 368 -22.50 12.49 -3.39
CA GLN A 368 -23.69 12.88 -2.62
C GLN A 368 -23.78 14.40 -2.39
N ASN A 369 -22.64 15.06 -2.15
CA ASN A 369 -22.61 16.52 -2.02
C ASN A 369 -22.96 17.20 -3.34
N SER A 370 -22.39 16.74 -4.45
CA SER A 370 -22.73 17.27 -5.77
C SER A 370 -24.18 17.01 -6.17
N GLN A 371 -24.74 15.84 -5.83
CA GLN A 371 -26.18 15.56 -6.02
C GLN A 371 -27.05 16.50 -5.19
N ALA A 372 -26.71 16.75 -3.92
CA ALA A 372 -27.45 17.68 -3.08
C ALA A 372 -27.43 19.12 -3.64
N ALA A 373 -26.29 19.57 -4.18
CA ALA A 373 -26.18 20.87 -4.85
C ALA A 373 -27.07 20.95 -6.11
N MET A 374 -27.10 19.89 -6.90
CA MET A 374 -27.96 19.80 -8.09
C MET A 374 -29.45 19.75 -7.70
N GLN A 375 -29.81 18.99 -6.67
CA GLN A 375 -31.19 18.92 -6.17
C GLN A 375 -31.68 20.29 -5.70
N SER A 376 -30.85 21.04 -4.97
CA SER A 376 -31.18 22.41 -4.57
C SER A 376 -31.37 23.35 -5.78
N ARG A 377 -30.55 23.17 -6.84
CA ARG A 377 -30.70 23.91 -8.09
C ARG A 377 -32.00 23.54 -8.84
N LEU A 378 -32.44 22.29 -8.77
CA LEU A 378 -33.71 21.83 -9.32
C LEU A 378 -34.89 22.49 -8.60
N GLU A 379 -34.92 22.41 -7.28
CA GLU A 379 -35.97 22.99 -6.44
C GLU A 379 -36.14 24.49 -6.72
N SER A 380 -35.03 25.22 -6.82
CA SER A 380 -35.08 26.64 -7.20
C SER A 380 -35.63 26.89 -8.60
N LEU A 381 -35.30 26.06 -9.60
CA LEU A 381 -35.85 26.22 -10.95
C LEU A 381 -37.35 25.90 -10.98
N GLU A 382 -37.81 24.95 -10.17
CA GLU A 382 -39.22 24.61 -10.02
C GLU A 382 -39.99 25.75 -9.34
N GLU A 383 -39.42 26.39 -8.32
CA GLU A 383 -39.97 27.62 -7.72
C GLU A 383 -40.05 28.78 -8.74
N GLU A 384 -38.99 29.00 -9.53
CA GLU A 384 -38.97 29.98 -10.63
C GLU A 384 -40.08 29.69 -11.67
N LEU A 385 -40.28 28.42 -12.03
CA LEU A 385 -41.31 27.99 -12.97
C LEU A 385 -42.72 28.21 -12.40
N GLN A 386 -42.94 27.91 -11.11
CA GLN A 386 -44.22 28.18 -10.44
C GLN A 386 -44.53 29.68 -10.42
N ALA A 387 -43.55 30.55 -10.16
CA ALA A 387 -43.72 32.00 -10.23
C ALA A 387 -44.10 32.49 -11.64
N CYS A 388 -43.76 31.72 -12.68
CA CYS A 388 -44.11 31.97 -14.07
C CYS A 388 -45.39 31.27 -14.55
N ALA A 389 -46.08 30.48 -13.70
CA ALA A 389 -47.20 29.63 -14.12
C ALA A 389 -48.51 30.39 -14.42
N GLY A 390 -48.67 31.62 -13.90
CA GLY A 390 -49.86 32.46 -14.11
C GLY A 390 -50.05 32.97 -15.55
N ALA A 391 -51.20 33.62 -15.81
CA ALA A 391 -51.48 34.29 -17.09
C ALA A 391 -50.54 35.49 -17.33
N THR A 392 -50.06 36.10 -16.26
CA THR A 392 -49.02 37.14 -16.21
C THR A 392 -47.93 36.72 -15.24
N ILE A 393 -46.68 37.13 -15.52
CA ILE A 393 -45.54 36.89 -14.63
C ILE A 393 -45.74 37.70 -13.34
N ASP A 394 -45.70 37.06 -12.17
CA ASP A 394 -45.72 37.76 -10.89
C ASP A 394 -44.35 38.41 -10.63
N LYS A 395 -44.17 39.61 -11.19
CA LYS A 395 -42.95 40.42 -11.03
C LYS A 395 -42.65 40.73 -9.55
N ALA A 396 -43.67 40.79 -8.69
CA ALA A 396 -43.48 41.04 -7.26
C ALA A 396 -42.94 39.80 -6.53
N ALA A 397 -43.42 38.60 -6.88
CA ALA A 397 -42.85 37.35 -6.37
C ALA A 397 -41.40 37.14 -6.84
N LEU A 398 -41.11 37.37 -8.13
CA LEU A 398 -39.75 37.29 -8.67
C LEU A 398 -38.82 38.33 -8.03
N GLY A 399 -39.30 39.54 -7.75
CA GLY A 399 -38.56 40.56 -7.02
C GLY A 399 -38.18 40.13 -5.60
N ARG A 400 -39.14 39.59 -4.83
CA ARG A 400 -38.88 39.05 -3.48
C ARG A 400 -37.90 37.88 -3.50
N LEU A 401 -38.00 37.02 -4.51
CA LEU A 401 -37.09 35.88 -4.69
C LEU A 401 -35.68 36.37 -5.03
N ALA A 402 -35.55 37.34 -5.95
CA ALA A 402 -34.28 37.97 -6.28
C ALA A 402 -33.62 38.66 -5.08
N GLU A 403 -34.38 39.37 -4.24
CA GLU A 403 -33.87 39.97 -3.00
C GLU A 403 -33.36 38.93 -2.01
N ARG A 404 -34.11 37.82 -1.83
CA ARG A 404 -33.69 36.72 -0.96
C ARG A 404 -32.39 36.09 -1.45
N VAL A 405 -32.34 35.72 -2.73
CA VAL A 405 -31.14 35.12 -3.35
C VAL A 405 -29.96 36.09 -3.29
N GLN A 406 -30.17 37.40 -3.48
CA GLN A 406 -29.13 38.40 -3.33
C GLN A 406 -28.56 38.44 -1.90
N LYS A 407 -29.44 38.39 -0.89
CA LYS A 407 -29.03 38.36 0.52
C LYS A 407 -28.23 37.10 0.84
N ASP A 408 -28.65 35.95 0.33
CA ASP A 408 -27.94 34.68 0.52
C ASP A 408 -26.60 34.68 -0.23
N TYR A 409 -26.54 35.27 -1.43
CA TYR A 409 -25.28 35.44 -2.17
C TYR A 409 -24.31 36.32 -1.39
N ASP A 410 -24.76 37.46 -0.87
CA ASP A 410 -23.92 38.36 -0.08
C ASP A 410 -23.44 37.67 1.21
N PHE A 411 -24.27 36.81 1.81
CA PHE A 411 -23.89 35.98 2.95
C PHE A 411 -22.75 35.00 2.61
N TYR A 412 -22.91 34.16 1.59
CA TYR A 412 -21.86 33.20 1.19
C TYR A 412 -20.61 33.89 0.62
N TYR A 413 -20.76 35.01 -0.07
CA TYR A 413 -19.65 35.80 -0.58
C TYR A 413 -18.79 36.36 0.57
N LYS A 414 -19.42 36.95 1.60
CA LYS A 414 -18.72 37.40 2.82
C LYS A 414 -18.01 36.25 3.52
N LYS A 415 -18.67 35.09 3.65
CA LYS A 415 -18.05 33.88 4.22
C LYS A 415 -16.83 33.44 3.43
N LEU A 416 -16.90 33.42 2.10
CA LEU A 416 -15.77 33.04 1.26
C LEU A 416 -14.58 34.00 1.41
N ILE A 417 -14.82 35.29 1.62
CA ILE A 417 -13.77 36.27 1.97
C ILE A 417 -13.12 35.90 3.32
N THR A 418 -13.92 35.61 4.35
CA THR A 418 -13.41 35.16 5.66
C THR A 418 -12.66 33.83 5.56
N LEU A 419 -13.11 32.90 4.72
CA LEU A 419 -12.43 31.63 4.50
C LEU A 419 -11.12 31.80 3.74
N ARG A 420 -11.00 32.78 2.84
CA ARG A 420 -9.73 33.12 2.18
C ARG A 420 -8.70 33.63 3.18
N SER A 421 -9.08 34.45 4.15
CA SER A 421 -8.15 34.88 5.21
C SER A 421 -7.79 33.72 6.14
N SER A 422 -8.75 32.86 6.49
CA SER A 422 -8.48 31.61 7.21
C SER A 422 -7.55 30.67 6.44
N ARG A 423 -7.66 30.57 5.11
CA ARG A 423 -6.76 29.79 4.25
C ARG A 423 -5.34 30.32 4.31
N ARG A 424 -5.13 31.63 4.21
CA ARG A 424 -3.79 32.23 4.36
C ARG A 424 -3.17 31.96 5.74
N LEU A 425 -3.98 32.04 6.80
CA LEU A 425 -3.54 31.70 8.15
C LEU A 425 -3.15 30.21 8.24
N MET A 426 -3.93 29.34 7.62
CA MET A 426 -3.67 27.90 7.54
C MET A 426 -2.40 27.60 6.73
N ASP A 427 -2.18 28.28 5.61
CA ASP A 427 -0.96 28.15 4.80
C ASP A 427 0.26 28.56 5.63
N SER A 428 0.18 29.67 6.37
CA SER A 428 1.25 30.10 7.27
C SER A 428 1.54 29.08 8.38
N GLN A 429 0.51 28.47 8.99
CA GLN A 429 0.69 27.40 9.96
C GLN A 429 1.27 26.15 9.30
N GLY A 430 0.85 25.85 8.07
CA GLY A 430 1.40 24.79 7.24
C GLY A 430 2.91 24.94 7.01
N GLU A 431 3.39 26.15 6.72
CA GLU A 431 4.83 26.42 6.59
C GLU A 431 5.60 26.18 7.90
N THR A 432 5.05 26.56 9.06
CA THR A 432 5.64 26.25 10.37
C THR A 432 5.76 24.74 10.58
N LEU A 433 4.69 23.99 10.29
CA LEU A 433 4.70 22.53 10.40
C LEU A 433 5.70 21.90 9.42
N LYS A 434 5.76 22.36 8.16
CA LYS A 434 6.72 21.89 7.15
C LYS A 434 8.16 22.14 7.58
N ALA A 435 8.45 23.28 8.22
CA ALA A 435 9.80 23.59 8.71
C ALA A 435 10.28 22.57 9.76
N LEU A 436 9.38 22.09 10.63
CA LEU A 436 9.68 21.06 11.64
C LEU A 436 10.01 19.69 11.02
N VAL A 437 9.48 19.38 9.83
CA VAL A 437 9.70 18.11 9.12
C VAL A 437 10.46 18.28 7.80
N SER A 438 11.25 19.34 7.67
CA SER A 438 12.02 19.60 6.46
C SER A 438 13.11 18.54 6.22
N GLU A 439 13.42 18.28 4.95
CA GLU A 439 14.49 17.34 4.57
C GLU A 439 15.86 17.81 5.06
N GLN A 440 16.11 19.12 4.97
CA GLN A 440 17.35 19.74 5.43
C GLN A 440 17.57 19.52 6.93
N ARG A 441 16.52 19.58 7.76
CA ARG A 441 16.61 19.32 9.20
C ARG A 441 16.97 17.87 9.48
N PHE A 442 16.34 16.93 8.78
CA PHE A 442 16.66 15.51 8.88
C PHE A 442 18.12 15.22 8.48
N GLU A 443 18.57 15.73 7.33
CA GLU A 443 19.94 15.53 6.85
C GLU A 443 20.97 16.21 7.76
N SER A 444 20.63 17.35 8.36
CA SER A 444 21.45 18.00 9.40
C SER A 444 21.62 17.11 10.63
N HIS A 445 20.54 16.49 11.12
CA HIS A 445 20.61 15.52 12.22
C HIS A 445 21.43 14.28 11.85
N ALA A 446 21.21 13.71 10.66
CA ALA A 446 21.97 12.58 10.15
C ALA A 446 23.46 12.90 10.01
N GLY A 447 23.82 14.07 9.47
CA GLY A 447 25.20 14.53 9.32
C GLY A 447 25.91 14.76 10.66
N LYS A 448 25.24 15.40 11.63
CA LYS A 448 25.77 15.59 12.99
C LYS A 448 26.06 14.25 13.67
N VAL A 449 25.13 13.31 13.60
CA VAL A 449 25.29 11.98 14.18
C VAL A 449 26.41 11.21 13.49
N ARG A 450 26.54 11.33 12.16
CA ARG A 450 27.64 10.71 11.40
C ARG A 450 28.99 11.19 11.95
N ALA A 451 29.16 12.51 12.11
CA ALA A 451 30.38 13.08 12.65
C ALA A 451 30.65 12.65 14.11
N LEU A 452 29.62 12.60 14.96
CA LEU A 452 29.73 12.13 16.35
C LEU A 452 30.17 10.66 16.43
N MET A 453 29.62 9.80 15.56
CA MET A 453 30.01 8.39 15.51
C MET A 453 31.43 8.21 14.98
N SER A 454 31.82 8.92 13.93
CA SER A 454 33.20 8.88 13.39
C SER A 454 34.24 9.39 14.39
N ARG A 455 33.87 10.33 15.28
CA ARG A 455 34.76 10.84 16.35
C ARG A 455 34.79 9.97 17.61
N SER A 456 33.85 9.02 17.74
CA SER A 456 33.74 8.18 18.94
C SER A 456 34.66 6.97 18.86
N TRP A 457 35.69 6.94 19.69
CA TRP A 457 36.68 5.86 19.77
C TRP A 457 36.16 4.56 20.42
N THR A 458 34.96 4.57 20.98
CA THR A 458 34.37 3.42 21.69
C THR A 458 33.00 3.06 21.15
N THR A 459 32.68 1.76 21.16
CA THR A 459 31.34 1.24 20.84
C THR A 459 30.25 1.84 21.72
N ALA A 460 30.56 2.12 23.00
CA ALA A 460 29.66 2.81 23.91
C ALA A 460 29.37 4.26 23.45
N GLY A 461 30.38 5.00 22.99
CA GLY A 461 30.22 6.35 22.42
C GLY A 461 29.38 6.34 21.14
N MET A 462 29.64 5.41 20.22
CA MET A 462 28.84 5.22 19.01
C MET A 462 27.38 4.89 19.35
N ASN A 463 27.16 3.99 20.32
CA ASN A 463 25.82 3.63 20.79
C ASN A 463 25.04 4.82 21.37
N ARG A 464 25.71 5.75 22.07
CA ARG A 464 25.08 7.00 22.53
C ARG A 464 24.73 7.91 21.36
N ALA A 465 25.62 8.06 20.37
CA ALA A 465 25.35 8.86 19.18
C ALA A 465 24.15 8.31 18.37
N MET A 466 24.02 6.98 18.26
CA MET A 466 22.86 6.34 17.65
C MET A 466 21.56 6.62 18.42
N ASP A 467 21.57 6.56 19.76
CA ASP A 467 20.37 6.90 20.57
C ASP A 467 20.00 8.38 20.41
N HIS A 468 21.02 9.25 20.40
CA HIS A 468 20.86 10.68 20.23
C HIS A 468 20.16 11.03 18.89
N PHE A 469 20.44 10.28 17.82
CA PHE A 469 19.70 10.43 16.56
C PHE A 469 18.19 10.28 16.75
N PHE A 470 17.75 9.24 17.46
CA PHE A 470 16.32 9.01 17.70
C PHE A 470 15.73 10.02 18.67
N GLU A 471 16.49 10.50 19.65
CA GLU A 471 16.06 11.58 20.54
C GLU A 471 15.78 12.88 19.76
N LEU A 472 16.63 13.22 18.79
CA LEU A 472 16.41 14.38 17.91
C LEU A 472 15.15 14.22 17.07
N LEU A 473 14.92 13.04 16.48
CA LEU A 473 13.70 12.77 15.70
C LEU A 473 12.43 12.75 16.55
N GLU A 474 12.47 12.16 17.74
CA GLU A 474 11.35 12.16 18.68
C GLU A 474 11.02 13.57 19.17
N ALA A 475 12.03 14.41 19.42
CA ALA A 475 11.84 15.81 19.77
C ALA A 475 11.18 16.59 18.62
N ASP A 476 11.65 16.43 17.39
CA ASP A 476 11.05 17.05 16.20
C ASP A 476 9.58 16.67 16.03
N LEU A 477 9.24 15.38 16.16
CA LEU A 477 7.86 14.92 16.03
C LEU A 477 6.98 15.31 17.23
N THR A 478 7.54 15.42 18.43
CA THR A 478 6.79 15.90 19.60
C THR A 478 6.43 17.37 19.44
N ASN A 479 7.37 18.19 18.94
CA ASN A 479 7.12 19.58 18.58
C ASN A 479 6.09 19.68 17.44
N LEU A 480 6.16 18.80 16.45
CA LEU A 480 5.15 18.72 15.40
C LEU A 480 3.77 18.39 15.97
N MET A 481 3.65 17.49 16.94
CA MET A 481 2.37 17.16 17.57
C MET A 481 1.79 18.35 18.35
N SER A 482 2.63 19.09 19.09
CA SER A 482 2.17 20.26 19.85
C SER A 482 1.69 21.38 18.92
N GLU A 483 2.47 21.71 17.89
CA GLU A 483 2.07 22.70 16.87
C GLU A 483 0.85 22.22 16.08
N GLY A 484 0.79 20.91 15.77
CA GLY A 484 -0.35 20.28 15.13
C GLY A 484 -1.65 20.44 15.91
N HIS A 485 -1.62 20.26 17.24
CA HIS A 485 -2.78 20.47 18.10
C HIS A 485 -3.26 21.94 18.10
N LEU A 486 -2.34 22.90 18.04
CA LEU A 486 -2.69 24.32 17.93
C LEU A 486 -3.39 24.59 16.60
N ALA A 487 -2.87 24.03 15.50
CA ALA A 487 -3.48 24.14 14.19
C ALA A 487 -4.85 23.45 14.13
N GLU A 488 -5.03 22.27 14.73
CA GLU A 488 -6.33 21.59 14.82
C GLU A 488 -7.37 22.40 15.60
N LYS A 489 -6.97 23.01 16.74
CA LYS A 489 -7.86 23.91 17.51
C LYS A 489 -8.29 25.10 16.67
N MET A 490 -7.38 25.67 15.89
CA MET A 490 -7.67 26.77 14.97
C MET A 490 -8.68 26.34 13.90
N VAL A 491 -8.49 25.16 13.27
CA VAL A 491 -9.44 24.61 12.30
C VAL A 491 -10.80 24.38 12.96
N ALA A 492 -10.85 23.76 14.14
CA ALA A 492 -12.10 23.55 14.88
C ALA A 492 -12.85 24.86 15.17
N ALA A 493 -12.13 25.93 15.52
CA ALA A 493 -12.71 27.26 15.71
C ALA A 493 -13.27 27.85 14.41
N ILE A 494 -12.57 27.66 13.27
CA ILE A 494 -13.05 28.08 11.94
C ILE A 494 -14.35 27.35 11.59
N TYR A 495 -14.41 26.04 11.81
CA TYR A 495 -15.59 25.21 11.56
C TYR A 495 -16.76 25.58 12.48
N ARG A 496 -16.51 25.80 13.78
CA ARG A 496 -17.55 26.22 14.72
C ARG A 496 -18.20 27.53 14.27
N ARG A 497 -17.39 28.55 13.98
CA ARG A 497 -17.86 29.85 13.45
C ARG A 497 -18.54 29.73 12.09
N TYR A 498 -18.16 28.74 11.28
CA TYR A 498 -18.83 28.48 10.00
C TYR A 498 -20.22 27.87 10.20
N ASN A 499 -20.31 26.84 11.05
CA ASN A 499 -21.53 26.07 11.31
C ASN A 499 -22.56 26.85 12.14
N GLU A 500 -22.14 27.72 13.07
CA GLU A 500 -23.05 28.55 13.87
C GLU A 500 -23.97 29.44 13.01
N ASP A 501 -23.45 29.92 11.88
CA ASP A 501 -24.18 30.82 10.99
C ASP A 501 -24.93 30.10 9.85
N THR A 502 -24.74 28.78 9.70
CA THR A 502 -25.26 28.04 8.54
C THR A 502 -26.36 27.06 8.98
N ARG A 503 -27.56 27.16 8.39
CA ARG A 503 -28.69 26.24 8.64
C ARG A 503 -28.51 24.83 8.05
N ALA A 504 -27.39 24.59 7.36
CA ALA A 504 -27.11 23.36 6.64
C ALA A 504 -26.01 22.55 7.35
N ARG A 505 -26.21 21.22 7.37
CA ARG A 505 -25.30 20.11 7.74
C ARG A 505 -24.00 20.52 8.47
N HIS A 506 -23.84 20.04 9.71
CA HIS A 506 -22.59 20.15 10.46
C HIS A 506 -21.43 19.50 9.68
N LEU A 507 -20.60 20.33 9.06
CA LEU A 507 -19.34 19.90 8.45
C LEU A 507 -18.30 19.73 9.56
N GLU A 508 -17.44 18.72 9.43
CA GLU A 508 -16.36 18.43 10.38
C GLU A 508 -14.99 18.50 9.71
N PRO A 509 -13.96 18.95 10.44
CA PRO A 509 -12.60 19.03 9.92
C PRO A 509 -11.92 17.67 9.85
N ILE A 510 -11.00 17.53 8.90
CA ILE A 510 -10.11 16.37 8.81
C ILE A 510 -8.97 16.55 9.84
N PRO A 511 -8.78 15.61 10.79
CA PRO A 511 -7.75 15.75 11.82
C PRO A 511 -6.34 15.47 11.26
N LEU A 512 -5.34 16.14 11.84
CA LEU A 512 -3.94 15.89 11.57
C LEU A 512 -3.52 14.63 12.32
N ARG A 513 -3.40 13.50 11.61
CA ARG A 513 -3.03 12.21 12.21
C ARG A 513 -1.53 12.11 12.54
N ALA A 514 -0.96 13.07 13.29
CA ALA A 514 0.47 13.10 13.63
C ALA A 514 0.89 12.01 14.64
N GLY A 515 -0.01 11.57 15.53
CA GLY A 515 0.31 10.61 16.58
C GLY A 515 0.82 9.25 16.08
N ARG A 516 0.34 8.78 14.92
CA ARG A 516 0.80 7.53 14.30
C ARG A 516 2.30 7.55 13.96
N HIS A 517 2.83 8.73 13.62
CA HIS A 517 4.22 8.90 13.22
C HIS A 517 5.18 8.85 14.41
N VAL A 518 4.77 9.40 15.55
CA VAL A 518 5.52 9.31 16.81
C VAL A 518 5.66 7.86 17.25
N ILE A 519 4.57 7.10 17.17
CA ILE A 519 4.58 5.66 17.47
C ILE A 519 5.58 4.96 16.54
N ALA A 520 5.52 5.21 15.23
CA ALA A 520 6.41 4.58 14.26
C ALA A 520 7.91 4.84 14.53
N ILE A 521 8.29 6.07 14.90
CA ILE A 521 9.69 6.39 15.25
C ILE A 521 10.13 5.74 16.57
N ARG A 522 9.27 5.73 17.60
CA ARG A 522 9.58 5.04 18.86
C ARG A 522 9.81 3.55 18.64
N GLU A 523 9.06 2.94 17.74
CA GLU A 523 9.28 1.54 17.36
C GLU A 523 10.57 1.32 16.61
N LEU A 524 10.93 2.24 15.70
CA LEU A 524 12.23 2.20 15.05
C LEU A 524 13.37 2.36 16.07
N ARG A 525 13.21 3.19 17.09
CA ARG A 525 14.16 3.33 18.20
C ARG A 525 14.30 2.04 19.01
N LYS A 526 13.21 1.32 19.30
CA LYS A 526 13.28 -0.01 19.94
C LYS A 526 14.03 -1.03 19.08
N LYS A 527 13.81 -1.04 17.76
CA LYS A 527 14.61 -1.86 16.82
C LYS A 527 16.09 -1.45 16.84
N ALA A 528 16.39 -0.16 16.90
CA ALA A 528 17.76 0.35 17.03
C ALA A 528 18.44 -0.15 18.31
N ARG A 529 17.71 -0.22 19.43
CA ARG A 529 18.25 -0.75 20.69
C ARG A 529 18.66 -2.21 20.56
N ARG A 530 17.85 -3.05 19.91
CA ARG A 530 18.22 -4.45 19.61
C ARG A 530 19.44 -4.54 18.71
N PHE A 531 19.51 -3.70 17.67
CA PHE A 531 20.69 -3.58 16.81
C PHE A 531 21.95 -3.24 17.63
N ARG A 532 21.86 -2.32 18.60
CA ARG A 532 22.99 -1.89 19.45
C ARG A 532 23.47 -2.96 20.43
N VAL A 533 22.56 -3.78 20.95
CA VAL A 533 22.86 -4.78 22.00
C VAL A 533 23.29 -6.12 21.41
N SER A 534 23.16 -6.32 20.08
CA SER A 534 23.61 -7.53 19.41
C SER A 534 25.12 -7.77 19.61
N PRO A 535 25.55 -8.92 20.15
CA PRO A 535 26.96 -9.25 20.37
C PRO A 535 27.82 -9.12 19.11
N LYS A 536 27.25 -9.42 17.94
CA LYS A 536 27.95 -9.28 16.65
C LYS A 536 28.34 -7.83 16.36
N ASN A 537 27.46 -6.88 16.65
CA ASN A 537 27.70 -5.45 16.42
C ASN A 537 28.66 -4.84 17.45
N LEU A 538 28.77 -5.42 18.64
CA LEU A 538 29.74 -5.00 19.66
C LEU A 538 31.19 -5.36 19.28
N LEU A 539 31.35 -6.42 18.48
CA LEU A 539 32.64 -6.95 18.02
C LEU A 539 33.01 -6.52 16.59
N THR A 540 32.20 -5.66 15.95
CA THR A 540 32.42 -5.20 14.57
C THR A 540 33.31 -3.95 14.54
N GLU A 541 34.12 -3.79 13.49
CA GLU A 541 34.92 -2.57 13.24
C GLU A 541 34.07 -1.28 13.20
N GLN A 542 34.66 -0.17 13.64
CA GLN A 542 34.00 1.13 13.74
C GLN A 542 33.36 1.60 12.42
N SER A 543 34.11 1.51 11.32
CA SER A 543 33.67 1.95 9.99
C SER A 543 32.45 1.16 9.50
N LEU A 544 32.46 -0.16 9.71
CA LEU A 544 31.37 -1.06 9.33
C LEU A 544 30.10 -0.83 10.16
N LEU A 545 30.23 -0.58 11.47
CA LEU A 545 29.09 -0.30 12.34
C LEU A 545 28.38 1.01 11.97
N VAL A 546 29.16 2.06 11.70
CA VAL A 546 28.64 3.36 11.22
C VAL A 546 27.87 3.14 9.92
N ARG A 547 28.47 2.48 8.93
CA ARG A 547 27.84 2.24 7.62
C ARG A 547 26.54 1.46 7.76
N ARG A 548 26.53 0.35 8.51
CA ARG A 548 25.31 -0.45 8.75
C ARG A 548 24.19 0.37 9.38
N PHE A 549 24.50 1.20 10.37
CA PHE A 549 23.50 2.05 11.01
C PHE A 549 22.87 3.04 10.01
N PHE A 550 23.68 3.70 9.17
CA PHE A 550 23.16 4.65 8.19
C PHE A 550 22.33 3.99 7.08
N ASN A 551 22.82 2.86 6.56
CA ASN A 551 22.17 2.16 5.46
C ASN A 551 20.82 1.55 5.87
N VAL A 552 20.69 1.13 7.13
CA VAL A 552 19.49 0.44 7.63
C VAL A 552 18.60 1.38 8.42
N MET A 553 19.09 1.90 9.55
CA MET A 553 18.28 2.62 10.53
C MET A 553 17.97 4.03 10.07
N VAL A 554 18.98 4.75 9.56
CA VAL A 554 18.78 6.12 9.06
C VAL A 554 17.98 6.10 7.76
N SER A 555 18.17 5.11 6.88
CA SER A 555 17.36 4.98 5.66
C SER A 555 15.87 4.69 5.96
N GLU A 556 15.59 3.83 6.95
CA GLU A 556 14.19 3.58 7.38
C GLU A 556 13.59 4.82 8.05
N ALA A 557 14.37 5.51 8.91
CA ALA A 557 13.95 6.77 9.50
C ALA A 557 13.64 7.84 8.44
N ARG A 558 14.45 7.91 7.36
CA ARG A 558 14.23 8.82 6.22
C ARG A 558 12.93 8.47 5.49
N THR A 559 12.63 7.18 5.32
CA THR A 559 11.37 6.74 4.71
C THR A 559 10.17 7.12 5.57
N LEU A 560 10.25 6.93 6.90
CA LEU A 560 9.20 7.38 7.82
C LEU A 560 9.04 8.91 7.79
N HIS A 561 10.14 9.66 7.86
CA HIS A 561 10.18 11.11 7.79
C HIS A 561 9.50 11.65 6.52
N ASN A 562 9.78 11.04 5.37
CA ASN A 562 9.14 11.40 4.10
C ASN A 562 7.62 11.17 4.11
N ARG A 563 7.11 10.15 4.83
CA ARG A 563 5.66 9.96 5.00
C ARG A 563 5.07 11.08 5.87
N VAL A 564 5.73 11.43 6.97
CA VAL A 564 5.31 12.55 7.83
C VAL A 564 5.26 13.84 7.02
N ARG A 565 6.32 14.11 6.24
CA ARG A 565 6.41 15.31 5.41
C ARG A 565 5.25 15.40 4.42
N LYS A 566 4.96 14.31 3.69
CA LYS A 566 3.82 14.26 2.76
C LYS A 566 2.49 14.53 3.45
N ASP A 567 2.26 13.97 4.64
CA ASP A 567 1.02 14.23 5.39
C ASP A 567 0.91 15.69 5.86
N VAL A 568 2.01 16.27 6.35
CA VAL A 568 2.08 17.66 6.82
C VAL A 568 1.94 18.65 5.65
N GLU A 569 2.47 18.32 4.47
CA GLU A 569 2.31 19.12 3.26
C GLU A 569 0.86 19.14 2.76
N ARG A 570 0.15 18.01 2.88
CA ARG A 570 -1.23 17.84 2.38
C ARG A 570 -2.28 18.42 3.32
N TRP A 571 -2.14 18.20 4.63
CA TRP A 571 -3.20 18.49 5.59
C TRP A 571 -3.71 19.94 5.60
N PRO A 572 -2.87 20.99 5.50
CA PRO A 572 -3.35 22.38 5.45
C PRO A 572 -4.33 22.66 4.31
N GLN A 573 -4.13 22.00 3.17
CA GLN A 573 -4.98 22.14 1.99
C GLN A 573 -6.29 21.35 2.16
N GLU A 574 -6.22 20.17 2.77
CA GLU A 574 -7.37 19.28 2.95
C GLU A 574 -8.30 19.70 4.10
N ALA A 575 -7.76 20.29 5.18
CA ALA A 575 -8.51 20.57 6.40
C ALA A 575 -9.67 21.58 6.21
N LEU A 576 -9.47 22.62 5.39
CA LEU A 576 -10.49 23.64 5.10
C LEU A 576 -11.29 23.33 3.83
N LEU A 577 -10.94 22.27 3.10
CA LEU A 577 -11.53 21.94 1.81
C LEU A 577 -13.06 21.77 1.86
N PRO A 578 -13.64 21.05 2.82
CA PRO A 578 -15.10 20.86 2.89
C PRO A 578 -15.89 22.19 2.92
N ILE A 579 -15.50 23.12 3.79
CA ILE A 579 -16.21 24.41 3.96
C ILE A 579 -15.93 25.38 2.81
N LEU A 580 -14.72 25.35 2.23
CA LEU A 580 -14.37 26.14 1.06
C LEU A 580 -15.17 25.69 -0.16
N GLN A 581 -15.21 24.39 -0.40
CA GLN A 581 -15.96 23.78 -1.49
C GLN A 581 -17.44 24.10 -1.36
N TYR A 582 -18.05 23.81 -0.20
CA TYR A 582 -19.47 24.06 0.02
C TYR A 582 -19.81 25.55 -0.18
N SER A 583 -19.02 26.47 0.38
CA SER A 583 -19.27 27.92 0.20
C SER A 583 -19.14 28.38 -1.26
N MET A 584 -18.18 27.81 -2.00
CA MET A 584 -17.94 28.14 -3.40
C MET A 584 -19.08 27.63 -4.29
N GLU A 585 -19.53 26.39 -4.06
CA GLU A 585 -20.67 25.79 -4.75
C GLU A 585 -21.95 26.63 -4.51
N GLN A 586 -22.24 26.98 -3.26
CA GLN A 586 -23.39 27.84 -2.92
C GLN A 586 -23.29 29.21 -3.60
N LYS A 587 -22.12 29.84 -3.59
CA LYS A 587 -21.90 31.14 -4.26
C LYS A 587 -22.17 31.03 -5.78
N GLN A 588 -21.63 30.03 -6.45
CA GLN A 588 -21.82 29.85 -7.90
C GLN A 588 -23.30 29.60 -8.25
N LEU A 589 -23.98 28.77 -7.46
CA LEU A 589 -25.40 28.48 -7.63
C LEU A 589 -26.25 29.76 -7.52
N LEU A 590 -26.02 30.56 -6.47
CA LEU A 590 -26.73 31.82 -6.23
C LEU A 590 -26.39 32.88 -7.29
N GLU A 591 -25.13 32.99 -7.72
CA GLU A 591 -24.71 33.93 -8.77
C GLU A 591 -25.42 33.67 -10.11
N HIS A 592 -25.65 32.40 -10.43
CA HIS A 592 -26.38 32.01 -11.63
C HIS A 592 -27.89 32.27 -11.49
N GLN A 593 -28.49 31.98 -10.33
CA GLN A 593 -29.89 32.33 -10.03
C GLN A 593 -30.14 33.84 -10.12
N ILE A 594 -29.27 34.67 -9.54
CA ILE A 594 -29.41 36.14 -9.58
C ILE A 594 -29.44 36.66 -11.02
N ARG A 595 -28.52 36.18 -11.87
CA ARG A 595 -28.46 36.59 -13.27
C ARG A 595 -29.78 36.26 -13.99
N ARG A 596 -30.28 35.03 -13.82
CA ARG A 596 -31.55 34.60 -14.42
C ARG A 596 -32.74 35.42 -13.92
N LEU A 597 -32.87 35.60 -12.61
CA LEU A 597 -33.98 36.36 -12.02
C LEU A 597 -33.97 37.82 -12.47
N ARG A 598 -32.80 38.47 -12.51
CA ARG A 598 -32.69 39.85 -13.02
C ARG A 598 -33.03 39.95 -14.50
N ASP A 599 -32.60 38.99 -15.32
CA ASP A 599 -32.93 38.94 -16.74
C ASP A 599 -34.44 38.75 -16.96
N MET A 600 -35.11 37.96 -16.12
CA MET A 600 -36.58 37.77 -16.17
C MET A 600 -37.34 39.01 -15.72
N VAL A 601 -36.88 39.71 -14.68
CA VAL A 601 -37.54 40.93 -14.20
C VAL A 601 -37.39 42.09 -15.19
N ARG A 602 -36.23 42.20 -15.88
CA ARG A 602 -35.93 43.28 -16.83
C ARG A 602 -36.53 43.08 -18.22
N ASN A 603 -36.62 41.84 -18.69
CA ASN A 603 -37.13 41.57 -20.04
C ASN A 603 -38.62 41.25 -20.00
N ASP A 604 -39.42 42.00 -20.76
CA ASP A 604 -40.84 41.71 -21.02
C ASP A 604 -40.98 40.55 -22.04
N ARG A 605 -40.21 39.48 -21.85
CA ARG A 605 -40.23 38.30 -22.73
C ARG A 605 -41.56 37.59 -22.63
N ASP A 606 -41.93 36.96 -23.75
CA ASP A 606 -43.10 36.09 -23.83
C ASP A 606 -43.00 35.02 -22.72
N SER A 607 -43.93 35.10 -21.76
CA SER A 607 -43.99 34.20 -20.59
C SER A 607 -44.04 32.73 -20.99
N ARG A 608 -44.45 32.42 -22.22
CA ARG A 608 -44.45 31.07 -22.78
C ARG A 608 -43.05 30.58 -23.15
N ALA A 609 -42.24 31.44 -23.76
CA ALA A 609 -40.87 31.10 -24.16
C ALA A 609 -39.97 30.88 -22.92
N GLU A 610 -40.11 31.70 -21.88
CA GLU A 610 -39.33 31.54 -20.65
C GLU A 610 -39.77 30.28 -19.87
N ARG A 611 -41.08 29.99 -19.80
CA ARG A 611 -41.59 28.72 -19.25
C ARG A 611 -40.99 27.50 -19.97
N GLN A 612 -40.95 27.54 -21.31
CA GLN A 612 -40.39 26.44 -22.10
C GLN A 612 -38.88 26.27 -21.84
N ARG A 613 -38.15 27.38 -21.68
CA ARG A 613 -36.72 27.36 -21.32
C ARG A 613 -36.49 26.76 -19.93
N LEU A 614 -37.27 27.17 -18.93
CA LEU A 614 -37.19 26.63 -17.56
C LEU A 614 -37.54 25.14 -17.53
N GLN A 615 -38.57 24.73 -18.26
CA GLN A 615 -38.94 23.32 -18.40
C GLN A 615 -37.81 22.48 -19.03
N HIS A 616 -37.14 23.01 -20.07
CA HIS A 616 -35.99 22.33 -20.67
C HIS A 616 -34.82 22.21 -19.69
N ALA A 617 -34.48 23.29 -18.97
CA ALA A 617 -33.43 23.27 -17.97
C ALA A 617 -33.73 22.30 -16.81
N ILE A 618 -34.99 22.24 -16.35
CA ILE A 618 -35.45 21.26 -15.35
C ILE A 618 -35.30 19.83 -15.86
N ALA A 619 -35.71 19.56 -17.11
CA ALA A 619 -35.58 18.24 -17.71
C ALA A 619 -34.12 17.81 -17.84
N ASP A 620 -33.24 18.71 -18.29
CA ASP A 620 -31.80 18.47 -18.37
C ASP A 620 -31.21 18.18 -16.98
N LEU A 621 -31.60 18.94 -15.97
CA LEU A 621 -31.06 18.78 -14.62
C LEU A 621 -31.50 17.47 -13.96
N ARG A 622 -32.76 17.06 -14.19
CA ARG A 622 -33.26 15.73 -13.80
C ARG A 622 -32.47 14.61 -14.48
N ARG A 623 -32.18 14.74 -15.77
CA ARG A 623 -31.31 13.80 -16.49
C ARG A 623 -29.89 13.74 -15.90
N GLN A 624 -29.31 14.88 -15.51
CA GLN A 624 -28.00 14.93 -14.86
C GLN A 624 -28.00 14.25 -13.49
N LEU A 625 -29.08 14.39 -12.71
CA LEU A 625 -29.27 13.67 -11.43
C LEU A 625 -29.38 12.16 -11.65
N GLU A 626 -30.12 11.71 -12.67
CA GLU A 626 -30.20 10.28 -13.04
C GLU A 626 -28.82 9.70 -13.43
N LEU A 627 -28.01 10.48 -14.17
CA LEU A 627 -26.63 10.09 -14.50
C LEU A 627 -25.76 9.97 -13.24
N ALA A 628 -25.90 10.91 -12.29
CA ALA A 628 -25.19 10.85 -11.02
C ALA A 628 -25.60 9.62 -10.19
N ASP A 629 -26.89 9.30 -10.14
CA ASP A 629 -27.40 8.08 -9.49
C ASP A 629 -26.86 6.81 -10.14
N ALA A 630 -26.81 6.77 -11.48
CA ALA A 630 -26.24 5.65 -12.21
C ALA A 630 -24.75 5.47 -11.86
N MET A 631 -23.96 6.55 -11.81
CA MET A 631 -22.56 6.50 -11.38
C MET A 631 -22.44 6.03 -9.93
N GLN A 632 -23.26 6.54 -9.02
CA GLN A 632 -23.27 6.13 -7.61
C GLN A 632 -23.53 4.63 -7.46
N ARG A 633 -24.51 4.09 -8.20
CA ARG A 633 -24.82 2.65 -8.19
C ARG A 633 -23.64 1.81 -8.69
N GLN A 634 -22.92 2.27 -9.70
CA GLN A 634 -21.73 1.56 -10.21
C GLN A 634 -20.56 1.62 -9.21
N ILE A 635 -20.31 2.78 -8.60
CA ILE A 635 -19.26 2.95 -7.59
C ILE A 635 -19.56 2.12 -6.33
N ARG A 636 -20.84 1.99 -5.96
CA ARG A 636 -21.28 1.20 -4.79
C ARG A 636 -21.27 -0.31 -5.03
N LYS A 637 -20.97 -0.78 -6.25
CA LYS A 637 -20.89 -2.23 -6.50
C LYS A 637 -19.86 -2.84 -5.55
N PRO A 638 -20.26 -3.86 -4.77
CA PRO A 638 -19.37 -4.47 -3.80
C PRO A 638 -18.17 -5.09 -4.52
N ALA A 639 -17.05 -5.16 -3.80
CA ALA A 639 -15.85 -5.75 -4.34
C ALA A 639 -16.06 -7.26 -4.65
N PRO A 640 -15.36 -7.81 -5.64
CA PRO A 640 -15.58 -9.18 -6.14
C PRO A 640 -15.59 -10.26 -5.06
N THR A 641 -14.69 -10.19 -4.07
CA THR A 641 -14.65 -11.23 -3.02
C THR A 641 -15.91 -11.23 -2.14
N LEU A 642 -16.56 -10.07 -1.93
CA LEU A 642 -17.81 -9.95 -1.18
C LEU A 642 -19.03 -10.47 -1.96
N ILE A 643 -19.01 -10.34 -3.29
CA ILE A 643 -20.09 -10.86 -4.16
C ILE A 643 -20.13 -12.38 -4.08
N GLN A 644 -18.96 -13.03 -4.18
CA GLN A 644 -18.87 -14.48 -4.15
C GLN A 644 -19.29 -15.08 -2.80
N GLN A 645 -19.03 -14.39 -1.68
CA GLN A 645 -19.50 -14.83 -0.36
C GLN A 645 -21.03 -14.81 -0.22
N LYS A 646 -21.72 -13.81 -0.82
CA LYS A 646 -23.18 -13.71 -0.74
C LYS A 646 -23.91 -14.78 -1.53
N VAL A 647 -23.33 -15.27 -2.63
CA VAL A 647 -23.94 -16.35 -3.44
C VAL A 647 -23.86 -17.70 -2.72
N VAL A 648 -22.85 -17.91 -1.87
CA VAL A 648 -22.66 -19.18 -1.12
C VAL A 648 -23.62 -19.31 0.07
N ASN A 649 -24.06 -18.20 0.68
CA ASN A 649 -24.93 -18.21 1.87
C ASN A 649 -26.42 -18.52 1.62
N ILE A 650 -26.82 -18.95 0.42
CA ILE A 650 -28.23 -19.28 0.10
C ILE A 650 -28.47 -20.81 0.08
N SER A 651 -27.46 -21.64 0.36
CA SER A 651 -27.59 -23.12 0.26
C SER A 651 -27.72 -23.85 1.61
N GLY A 652 -28.14 -23.16 2.67
CA GLY A 652 -28.20 -23.72 4.04
C GLY A 652 -29.55 -23.57 4.76
N ALA A 653 -30.63 -23.31 4.02
CA ALA A 653 -31.97 -23.23 4.58
C ALA A 653 -32.98 -23.95 3.69
N VAL A 654 -32.93 -25.29 3.71
CA VAL A 654 -34.10 -26.19 3.67
C VAL A 654 -33.79 -27.35 4.59
#